data_AF-A0A3Q3GV15-F1
#
_entry.id   AF-A0A3Q3GV15-F1
#
_cell.length_a   1.000
_cell.length_b   1.000
_cell.length_c   1.000
_cell.angle_alpha   90.00
_cell.angle_beta   90.00
_cell.angle_gamma   90.00
#
_symmetry.space_group_name_H-M   'P 1'
#
loop_
_entity.id
_entity.type
_entity.pdbx_description
1 polymer ?
#
loop_
_entity_poly.entity_id
_entity_poly.type
_entity_poly.pdbx_seq_one_letter_code
_entity_poly.pdbx_strand_id
1 'polypeptide(L)'
;TVKYGPYIQPIPPLSQPPVQVEFYVNENTFKERLKLFFIKNQRSSLRIRVFNFSLKLLTCLLYIIRVVTDNPVHIAGQQNPLSGKWFVHTLRYGNIWEQIFQVSFLLEMINTVPFIITIFWPSIRNIFIPVFLNCWLAKCALENMINDVHRAIQRTNSAMFNQVLILICTLLCLVFTGTCGIQHLERAGKNLSLFNSFYFCIVTFSTVGFGDVTPRIWPSQLLVVIMICVALVVLPLQFEELIYLWMERQKSGGNYSRHRAQTEKHVVLCVSTLKIDLLMDFLNEFYAHPRLQDYYVVILCPSEMDLQVRRVLQIPLWSQRVIYLQGSVLKDQDLLRAKMDDAEACFILSSRNEVDRMAADHQTILRAWAVKDFAPNCPLYVQILKPENKFHVKFADHVVCEEEFKYAMLALNCVCPATSTLVTLLVHTSRGRYGVCLIGIKREDNKSILLNPGPRHIMAASDTCYYINITKEENSAFIFNQEERKGQTVGGLFGGPSQLPVHSILASMGTVAIDLQNTSPPDPSVGKLVPPTVNGTGGRRPSIAPVQEIADSSLILPCDLLSDQSEDDSVFTDEKGHSSTEYVKGYPLNSPYIGSSPTLCHLLAEKAPFCCLRLDQGCRHNSFEDAKAYGFKNKLIIVSAETAGNGLYNFIVPLRAYYRPRKELNPIVLLLDNPLDSLLQCGIIYADNLVVVDKESTMSAEEDYMADAKTIVNVQTMFRLFPSLSIITELTHPSNMRFMQFRAKDCYSLALSKLEKKERDKGSNLAFMFRLPFAAGRVFSISMLDTLLYQSFVKDYMILIARLLLGLDTTPGSGFLCAMKVTEEDLWIGTYGRLFQKLCSSSAEIPIGIYRTESHIFSTSESQVSVSVDDCEDTKEKGDESRSNDQSDHPLLRKKSMQWARRLSKKSGPRSENAQQRLNLYRRSEREELSELVRNRMRHLGLPTAGYDEQNEHQNTLSYVLINPAPDTRLELNDIVYLIRSDPLAHVPEVPPVHHSSLKERHESSVDTKEDTPL
;
A
#
# COMPACT_ATOMS: atom_id res chain seq x y z
N THR A 1 -55.59 0.47 0.21
CA THR A 1 -55.43 0.44 -1.27
C THR A 1 -54.21 -0.41 -1.55
N VAL A 2 -54.24 -1.64 -2.07
CA VAL A 2 -55.13 -2.37 -2.99
C VAL A 2 -55.33 -3.79 -2.44
N LYS A 3 -56.55 -4.31 -2.60
CA LYS A 3 -57.08 -5.60 -2.13
C LYS A 3 -56.77 -6.71 -3.13
N TYR A 4 -56.54 -7.94 -2.67
CA TYR A 4 -57.17 -9.14 -3.25
C TYR A 4 -57.37 -10.21 -2.17
N GLY A 5 -58.60 -10.71 -2.08
CA GLY A 5 -59.04 -11.77 -1.16
C GLY A 5 -58.86 -13.19 -1.73
N PRO A 6 -59.07 -14.22 -0.91
CA PRO A 6 -58.81 -15.61 -1.26
C PRO A 6 -60.05 -16.25 -1.91
N TYR A 7 -59.86 -16.95 -3.03
CA TYR A 7 -60.84 -17.90 -3.55
C TYR A 7 -60.51 -19.30 -3.06
N ILE A 8 -61.50 -19.90 -2.39
CA ILE A 8 -61.55 -21.27 -1.91
C ILE A 8 -61.91 -22.18 -3.10
N GLN A 9 -61.16 -23.27 -3.29
CA GLN A 9 -61.61 -24.48 -4.00
C GLN A 9 -61.36 -25.72 -3.12
N PRO A 10 -62.23 -26.75 -3.19
CA PRO A 10 -62.33 -27.80 -2.20
C PRO A 10 -61.26 -28.89 -2.34
N ILE A 11 -60.91 -29.45 -1.18
CA ILE A 11 -59.98 -30.55 -0.93
C ILE A 11 -60.41 -31.83 -1.69
N PRO A 12 -59.55 -32.46 -2.52
CA PRO A 12 -59.62 -33.88 -2.84
C PRO A 12 -58.88 -34.72 -1.78
N PRO A 13 -59.24 -36.00 -1.60
CA PRO A 13 -58.83 -36.79 -0.45
C PRO A 13 -57.32 -37.12 -0.48
N LEU A 14 -56.75 -37.33 0.71
CA LEU A 14 -55.41 -37.86 0.90
C LEU A 14 -55.19 -39.13 0.07
N SER A 15 -54.45 -39.01 -1.03
CA SER A 15 -53.66 -40.10 -1.58
C SER A 15 -52.20 -39.72 -1.44
N GLN A 16 -51.49 -40.43 -0.56
CA GLN A 16 -50.03 -40.42 -0.50
C GLN A 16 -49.49 -40.54 -1.94
N PRO A 17 -48.52 -39.71 -2.38
CA PRO A 17 -47.82 -40.04 -3.61
C PRO A 17 -47.18 -41.41 -3.37
N PRO A 18 -47.35 -42.40 -4.27
CA PRO A 18 -46.56 -43.62 -4.16
C PRO A 18 -45.11 -43.18 -4.16
N VAL A 19 -44.37 -43.52 -3.10
CA VAL A 19 -42.92 -43.49 -3.12
C VAL A 19 -42.54 -44.26 -4.37
N GLN A 20 -42.02 -43.58 -5.38
CA GLN A 20 -41.66 -44.19 -6.65
C GLN A 20 -40.54 -45.19 -6.36
N VAL A 21 -40.92 -46.47 -6.21
CA VAL A 21 -40.02 -47.63 -6.04
C VAL A 21 -39.27 -47.93 -7.35
N GLU A 22 -39.22 -46.99 -8.31
CA GLU A 22 -38.55 -47.15 -9.59
C GLU A 22 -37.02 -47.07 -9.49
N PHE A 23 -36.47 -46.56 -8.38
CA PHE A 23 -35.02 -46.56 -8.15
C PHE A 23 -34.45 -47.94 -7.76
N TYR A 24 -35.26 -48.85 -7.23
CA TYR A 24 -34.78 -50.17 -6.77
C TYR A 24 -34.80 -51.27 -7.85
N VAL A 25 -35.60 -51.12 -8.91
CA VAL A 25 -35.72 -52.14 -9.98
C VAL A 25 -34.66 -51.94 -11.08
N ASN A 26 -34.18 -50.72 -11.29
CA ASN A 26 -33.24 -50.41 -12.37
C ASN A 26 -31.78 -50.87 -12.07
N GLU A 27 -31.30 -50.68 -10.83
CA GLU A 27 -29.90 -50.99 -10.45
C GLU A 27 -29.55 -52.49 -10.48
N ASN A 28 -30.55 -53.38 -10.42
CA ASN A 28 -30.34 -54.83 -10.39
C ASN A 28 -30.31 -55.51 -11.77
N THR A 29 -30.56 -54.77 -12.85
CA THR A 29 -30.40 -55.37 -14.19
C THR A 29 -28.91 -55.54 -14.52
N PHE A 30 -28.53 -56.70 -15.07
CA PHE A 30 -27.15 -56.99 -15.49
C PHE A 30 -26.57 -55.87 -16.38
N LYS A 31 -27.43 -55.32 -17.23
CA LYS A 31 -27.19 -54.18 -18.10
C LYS A 31 -26.79 -52.91 -17.34
N GLU A 32 -27.59 -52.51 -16.34
CA GLU A 32 -27.29 -51.33 -15.54
C GLU A 32 -26.07 -51.54 -14.66
N ARG A 33 -25.84 -52.75 -14.15
CA ARG A 33 -24.61 -53.10 -13.41
C ARG A 33 -23.37 -52.96 -14.29
N LEU A 34 -23.40 -53.40 -15.54
CA LEU A 34 -22.32 -53.15 -16.50
C LEU A 34 -22.17 -51.65 -16.80
N LYS A 35 -23.27 -50.93 -17.04
CA LYS A 35 -23.25 -49.49 -17.32
C LYS A 35 -22.69 -48.71 -16.13
N LEU A 36 -23.03 -49.11 -14.91
CA LEU A 36 -22.49 -48.58 -13.67
C LEU A 36 -21.00 -48.85 -13.60
N PHE A 37 -20.57 -50.09 -13.83
CA PHE A 37 -19.16 -50.47 -13.75
C PHE A 37 -18.27 -49.78 -14.81
N PHE A 38 -18.72 -49.70 -16.06
CA PHE A 38 -17.94 -49.17 -17.19
C PHE A 38 -18.07 -47.65 -17.40
N ILE A 39 -19.21 -47.03 -17.08
CA ILE A 39 -19.49 -45.63 -17.46
C ILE A 39 -19.80 -44.76 -16.23
N LYS A 40 -20.73 -45.16 -15.36
CA LYS A 40 -21.19 -44.28 -14.28
C LYS A 40 -20.20 -44.25 -13.09
N ASN A 41 -19.51 -45.36 -12.80
CA ASN A 41 -18.59 -45.47 -11.67
C ASN A 41 -17.20 -44.96 -12.05
N GLN A 42 -16.83 -43.82 -11.49
CA GLN A 42 -15.60 -43.08 -11.80
C GLN A 42 -14.31 -43.88 -11.58
N ARG A 43 -14.17 -44.54 -10.42
CA ARG A 43 -12.93 -45.28 -10.09
C ARG A 43 -12.77 -46.53 -10.95
N SER A 44 -13.87 -47.21 -11.23
CA SER A 44 -13.87 -48.41 -12.07
C SER A 44 -13.68 -48.06 -13.55
N SER A 45 -14.38 -47.06 -14.07
CA SER A 45 -14.19 -46.53 -15.44
C SER A 45 -12.74 -46.13 -15.68
N LEU A 46 -12.14 -45.36 -14.76
CA LEU A 46 -10.75 -44.93 -14.89
C LEU A 46 -9.78 -46.11 -14.96
N ARG A 47 -9.94 -47.11 -14.08
CA ARG A 47 -9.10 -48.33 -14.08
C ARG A 47 -9.20 -49.10 -15.40
N ILE A 48 -10.41 -49.23 -15.95
CA ILE A 48 -10.64 -49.93 -17.22
C ILE A 48 -9.99 -49.16 -18.38
N ARG A 49 -10.10 -47.82 -18.40
CA ARG A 49 -9.47 -46.99 -19.44
C ARG A 49 -7.95 -47.02 -19.35
N VAL A 50 -7.37 -46.95 -18.14
CA VAL A 50 -5.93 -47.11 -17.91
C VAL A 50 -5.46 -48.50 -18.37
N PHE A 51 -6.21 -49.54 -18.04
CA PHE A 51 -5.91 -50.90 -18.48
C PHE A 51 -5.93 -51.02 -20.02
N ASN A 52 -6.98 -50.52 -20.67
CA ASN A 52 -7.07 -50.53 -22.14
C ASN A 52 -5.92 -49.71 -22.77
N PHE A 53 -5.63 -48.52 -22.25
CA PHE A 53 -4.50 -47.70 -22.68
C PHE A 53 -3.16 -48.45 -22.57
N SER A 54 -2.89 -49.11 -21.43
CA SER A 54 -1.67 -49.88 -21.22
C SER A 54 -1.53 -51.06 -22.19
N LEU A 55 -2.64 -51.74 -22.52
CA LEU A 55 -2.65 -52.82 -23.50
C LEU A 55 -2.37 -52.31 -24.91
N LYS A 56 -2.97 -51.19 -25.34
CA LYS A 56 -2.72 -50.63 -26.66
C LYS A 56 -1.25 -50.19 -26.80
N LEU A 57 -0.67 -49.56 -25.78
CA LEU A 57 0.77 -49.26 -25.76
C LEU A 57 1.64 -50.52 -25.79
N LEU A 58 1.27 -51.56 -25.03
CA LEU A 58 1.98 -52.84 -25.04
C LEU A 58 1.99 -53.47 -26.43
N THR A 59 0.88 -53.40 -27.18
CA THR A 59 0.86 -53.91 -28.57
C THR A 59 1.77 -53.12 -29.51
N CYS A 60 1.88 -51.80 -29.33
CA CYS A 60 2.85 -50.99 -30.09
C CYS A 60 4.30 -51.32 -29.70
N LEU A 61 4.57 -51.56 -28.42
CA LEU A 61 5.89 -51.98 -27.94
C LEU A 61 6.28 -53.35 -28.51
N LEU A 62 5.36 -54.32 -28.48
CA LEU A 62 5.56 -55.65 -29.08
C LEU A 62 5.80 -55.56 -30.59
N TYR A 63 5.19 -54.58 -31.27
CA TYR A 63 5.49 -54.31 -32.68
C TYR A 63 6.92 -53.81 -32.87
N ILE A 64 7.40 -52.87 -32.04
CA ILE A 64 8.80 -52.40 -32.09
C ILE A 64 9.76 -53.56 -31.85
N ILE A 65 9.52 -54.37 -30.82
CA ILE A 65 10.35 -55.54 -30.50
C ILE A 65 10.39 -56.49 -31.69
N ARG A 66 9.23 -56.85 -32.24
CA ARG A 66 9.13 -57.69 -33.43
C ARG A 66 9.95 -57.13 -34.58
N VAL A 67 9.83 -55.83 -34.86
CA VAL A 67 10.53 -55.18 -35.98
C VAL A 67 12.05 -55.21 -35.79
N VAL A 68 12.54 -55.09 -34.55
CA VAL A 68 13.97 -55.15 -34.22
C VAL A 68 14.50 -56.58 -34.24
N THR A 69 13.70 -57.58 -33.85
CA THR A 69 14.10 -58.99 -33.80
C THR A 69 13.93 -59.75 -35.10
N ASP A 70 13.06 -59.27 -36.00
CA ASP A 70 12.80 -59.91 -37.31
C ASP A 70 14.05 -59.79 -38.21
N ASN A 71 14.95 -60.78 -38.11
CA ASN A 71 15.94 -61.10 -39.12
C ASN A 71 15.35 -62.14 -40.10
N PRO A 72 15.62 -62.07 -41.42
CA PRO A 72 14.92 -62.86 -42.44
C PRO A 72 15.15 -64.38 -42.40
N VAL A 73 15.86 -64.93 -41.41
CA VAL A 73 16.37 -66.32 -41.43
C VAL A 73 15.83 -67.25 -40.32
N HIS A 74 15.14 -66.77 -39.29
CA HIS A 74 14.55 -67.69 -38.28
C HIS A 74 13.14 -67.28 -37.86
N ILE A 75 12.14 -68.03 -38.34
CA ILE A 75 10.72 -67.87 -37.98
C ILE A 75 10.32 -69.00 -37.03
N ALA A 76 10.43 -68.75 -35.73
CA ALA A 76 9.71 -69.49 -34.68
C ALA A 76 9.68 -68.64 -33.40
N GLY A 77 8.75 -67.67 -33.35
CA GLY A 77 8.52 -66.81 -32.19
C GLY A 77 7.03 -66.70 -31.91
N GLN A 78 6.57 -67.47 -30.93
CA GLN A 78 5.18 -67.59 -30.49
C GLN A 78 4.68 -66.28 -29.87
N GLN A 79 3.89 -65.49 -30.60
CA GLN A 79 3.06 -64.45 -29.99
C GLN A 79 1.82 -65.12 -29.39
N ASN A 80 1.77 -65.23 -28.06
CA ASN A 80 0.58 -65.67 -27.34
C ASN A 80 -0.58 -64.65 -27.53
N PRO A 81 -1.84 -65.11 -27.56
CA PRO A 81 -3.00 -64.30 -27.92
C PRO A 81 -3.45 -63.44 -26.73
N LEU A 82 -2.79 -62.31 -26.49
CA LEU A 82 -3.30 -61.28 -25.57
C LEU A 82 -4.43 -60.42 -26.21
N SER A 83 -4.74 -60.61 -27.49
CA SER A 83 -5.81 -59.91 -28.22
C SER A 83 -7.21 -60.56 -28.06
N GLY A 84 -7.28 -61.80 -27.56
CA GLY A 84 -8.52 -62.61 -27.58
C GLY A 84 -9.61 -62.23 -26.58
N LYS A 85 -9.56 -61.06 -25.93
CA LYS A 85 -10.50 -60.72 -24.84
C LYS A 85 -11.21 -59.38 -24.96
N TRP A 86 -11.54 -58.85 -26.14
CA TRP A 86 -12.29 -57.58 -26.19
C TRP A 86 -13.32 -57.50 -27.33
N PHE A 87 -14.50 -58.11 -27.13
CA PHE A 87 -15.73 -57.80 -27.86
C PHE A 87 -16.79 -57.11 -26.96
N VAL A 88 -16.45 -56.76 -25.71
CA VAL A 88 -17.42 -56.24 -24.72
C VAL A 88 -17.54 -54.71 -24.73
N HIS A 89 -16.92 -54.00 -25.70
CA HIS A 89 -17.09 -52.55 -25.83
C HIS A 89 -18.35 -52.15 -26.62
N THR A 90 -19.06 -53.11 -27.23
CA THR A 90 -20.16 -52.87 -28.18
C THR A 90 -21.55 -52.96 -27.56
N LEU A 91 -21.73 -52.41 -26.35
CA LEU A 91 -23.06 -52.12 -25.80
C LEU A 91 -23.10 -50.68 -25.26
N ARG A 92 -22.69 -49.71 -26.09
CA ARG A 92 -23.08 -48.31 -25.89
C ARG A 92 -24.43 -48.07 -26.55
N TYR A 93 -25.34 -47.42 -25.84
CA TYR A 93 -26.67 -47.08 -26.35
C TYR A 93 -26.56 -45.99 -27.41
N GLY A 94 -27.09 -46.24 -28.62
CA GLY A 94 -27.12 -45.31 -29.75
C GLY A 94 -27.45 -46.01 -31.06
N ASN A 95 -27.44 -45.25 -32.17
CA ASN A 95 -27.58 -45.81 -33.51
C ASN A 95 -26.37 -46.70 -33.83
N ILE A 96 -26.62 -47.96 -34.20
CA ILE A 96 -25.57 -48.94 -34.52
C ILE A 96 -24.72 -48.45 -35.69
N TRP A 97 -25.34 -47.85 -36.71
CA TRP A 97 -24.65 -47.28 -37.87
C TRP A 97 -23.67 -46.16 -37.50
N GLU A 98 -24.05 -45.27 -36.58
CA GLU A 98 -23.20 -44.18 -36.12
C GLU A 98 -21.96 -44.70 -35.38
N GLN A 99 -22.10 -45.79 -34.63
CA GLN A 99 -21.00 -46.43 -33.91
C GLN A 99 -20.04 -47.18 -34.84
N ILE A 100 -20.58 -47.87 -35.85
CA ILE A 100 -19.76 -48.63 -36.81
C ILE A 100 -18.92 -47.67 -37.66
N PHE A 101 -19.46 -46.51 -38.04
CA PHE A 101 -18.73 -45.51 -38.84
C PHE A 101 -17.77 -44.62 -38.03
N GLN A 102 -17.67 -44.83 -36.71
CA GLN A 102 -16.70 -44.10 -35.89
C GLN A 102 -15.27 -44.56 -36.19
N VAL A 103 -14.35 -43.62 -36.42
CA VAL A 103 -12.94 -43.90 -36.77
C VAL A 103 -12.26 -44.83 -35.77
N SER A 104 -12.54 -44.69 -34.47
CA SER A 104 -12.02 -45.57 -33.42
C SER A 104 -12.49 -47.02 -33.57
N PHE A 105 -13.74 -47.24 -33.98
CA PHE A 105 -14.27 -48.59 -34.18
C PHE A 105 -13.69 -49.23 -35.45
N LEU A 106 -13.56 -48.44 -36.54
CA LEU A 106 -12.93 -48.90 -37.78
C LEU A 106 -11.46 -49.30 -37.57
N LEU A 107 -10.68 -48.49 -36.86
CA LEU A 107 -9.29 -48.81 -36.51
C LEU A 107 -9.20 -50.06 -35.63
N GLU A 108 -10.14 -50.24 -34.70
CA GLU A 108 -10.19 -51.44 -33.87
C GLU A 108 -10.54 -52.69 -34.68
N MET A 109 -11.46 -52.60 -35.64
CA MET A 109 -11.76 -53.70 -36.57
C MET A 109 -10.55 -54.05 -37.45
N ILE A 110 -9.88 -53.05 -38.05
CA ILE A 110 -8.71 -53.25 -38.91
C ILE A 110 -7.60 -54.00 -38.17
N ASN A 111 -7.41 -53.73 -36.88
CA ASN A 111 -6.34 -54.35 -36.10
C ASN A 111 -6.76 -55.70 -35.49
N THR A 112 -7.96 -55.80 -34.90
CA THR A 112 -8.36 -56.98 -34.11
C THR A 112 -8.90 -58.13 -34.95
N VAL A 113 -9.63 -57.85 -36.04
CA VAL A 113 -10.25 -58.90 -36.86
C VAL A 113 -9.20 -59.79 -37.53
N PRO A 114 -8.11 -59.26 -38.12
CA PRO A 114 -7.04 -60.11 -38.64
C PRO A 114 -6.40 -61.01 -37.57
N PHE A 115 -6.22 -60.52 -36.33
CA PHE A 115 -5.72 -61.35 -35.22
C PHE A 115 -6.67 -62.48 -34.84
N ILE A 116 -7.98 -62.26 -34.93
CA ILE A 116 -8.96 -63.30 -34.67
C ILE A 116 -8.89 -64.37 -35.78
N ILE A 117 -8.74 -63.96 -37.04
CA ILE A 117 -8.62 -64.86 -38.19
C ILE A 117 -7.34 -65.73 -38.09
N THR A 118 -6.20 -65.18 -37.64
CA THR A 118 -4.95 -65.96 -37.49
C THR A 118 -4.98 -67.03 -36.41
N ILE A 119 -5.93 -66.95 -35.47
CA ILE A 119 -6.15 -68.01 -34.47
C ILE A 119 -6.75 -69.25 -35.15
N PHE A 120 -7.73 -69.05 -36.03
CA PHE A 120 -8.42 -70.14 -36.71
C PHE A 120 -7.60 -70.74 -37.85
N TRP A 121 -6.81 -69.94 -38.57
CA TRP A 121 -6.02 -70.39 -39.72
C TRP A 121 -4.51 -70.31 -39.48
N PRO A 122 -3.82 -71.45 -39.27
CA PRO A 122 -2.38 -71.50 -39.01
C PRO A 122 -1.52 -70.91 -40.14
N SER A 123 -1.94 -71.10 -41.40
CA SER A 123 -1.20 -70.64 -42.59
C SER A 123 -1.15 -69.10 -42.73
N ILE A 124 -2.06 -68.38 -42.07
CA ILE A 124 -2.15 -66.91 -42.14
C ILE A 124 -1.41 -66.22 -40.98
N ARG A 125 -0.82 -66.97 -40.03
CA ARG A 125 -0.08 -66.38 -38.90
C ARG A 125 1.08 -65.46 -39.29
N ASN A 126 1.59 -65.63 -40.51
CA ASN A 126 2.69 -64.83 -41.04
C ASN A 126 2.23 -63.56 -41.79
N ILE A 127 0.93 -63.31 -41.91
CA ILE A 127 0.42 -62.11 -42.58
C ILE A 127 0.75 -60.86 -41.76
N PHE A 128 1.08 -59.77 -42.45
CA PHE A 128 1.29 -58.49 -41.81
C PHE A 128 -0.04 -57.91 -41.34
N ILE A 129 -0.09 -57.48 -40.07
CA ILE A 129 -1.21 -56.77 -39.48
C ILE A 129 -0.69 -55.39 -39.06
N PRO A 130 -1.34 -54.28 -39.44
CA PRO A 130 -0.89 -52.92 -39.15
C PRO A 130 -1.15 -52.51 -37.69
N VAL A 131 -0.60 -53.27 -36.74
CA VAL A 131 -0.75 -53.09 -35.28
C VAL A 131 -0.32 -51.71 -34.83
N PHE A 132 0.61 -51.07 -35.54
CA PHE A 132 1.09 -49.73 -35.23
C PHE A 132 -0.04 -48.67 -35.22
N LEU A 133 -1.16 -48.91 -35.92
CA LEU A 133 -2.35 -48.05 -35.86
C LEU A 133 -3.03 -48.01 -34.47
N ASN A 134 -2.70 -48.95 -33.57
CA ASN A 134 -3.17 -48.92 -32.18
C ASN A 134 -2.68 -47.68 -31.41
N CYS A 135 -1.68 -46.93 -31.91
CA CYS A 135 -1.26 -45.68 -31.30
C CYS A 135 -2.40 -44.64 -31.29
N TRP A 136 -3.19 -44.56 -32.35
CA TRP A 136 -4.35 -43.65 -32.43
C TRP A 136 -5.47 -44.07 -31.48
N LEU A 137 -5.67 -45.38 -31.30
CA LEU A 137 -6.60 -45.90 -30.28
C LEU A 137 -6.12 -45.60 -28.85
N ALA A 138 -4.81 -45.68 -28.61
CA ALA A 138 -4.22 -45.29 -27.33
C ALA A 138 -4.43 -43.79 -27.06
N LYS A 139 -4.26 -42.94 -28.07
CA LYS A 139 -4.57 -41.50 -27.98
C LYS A 139 -6.04 -41.25 -27.66
N CYS A 140 -6.97 -41.89 -28.37
CA CYS A 140 -8.41 -41.77 -28.06
C CYS A 140 -8.76 -42.29 -26.65
N ALA A 141 -8.09 -43.35 -26.18
CA ALA A 141 -8.27 -43.83 -24.80
C ALA A 141 -7.74 -42.83 -23.77
N LEU A 142 -6.62 -42.16 -24.07
CA LEU A 142 -6.03 -41.12 -23.24
C LEU A 142 -6.94 -39.87 -23.14
N GLU A 143 -7.47 -39.38 -24.27
CA GLU A 143 -8.43 -38.26 -24.29
C GLU A 143 -9.66 -38.55 -23.44
N ASN A 144 -10.23 -39.75 -23.59
CA ASN A 144 -11.36 -40.19 -22.79
C ASN A 144 -11.00 -40.29 -21.30
N MET A 145 -9.82 -40.80 -20.96
CA MET A 145 -9.35 -40.87 -19.58
C MET A 145 -9.23 -39.47 -18.97
N ILE A 146 -8.64 -38.53 -19.72
CA ILE A 146 -8.47 -37.13 -19.32
C ILE A 146 -9.82 -36.44 -19.10
N ASN A 147 -10.79 -36.64 -19.98
CA ASN A 147 -12.10 -36.02 -19.86
C ASN A 147 -12.86 -36.51 -18.62
N ASP A 148 -12.72 -37.79 -18.25
CA ASP A 148 -13.26 -38.32 -16.99
C ASP A 148 -12.55 -37.73 -15.77
N VAL A 149 -11.23 -37.52 -15.86
CA VAL A 149 -10.44 -36.86 -14.79
C VAL A 149 -10.84 -35.40 -14.65
N HIS A 150 -11.07 -34.69 -15.75
CA HIS A 150 -11.52 -33.30 -15.76
C HIS A 150 -12.93 -33.15 -15.16
N ARG A 151 -13.84 -34.08 -15.49
CA ARG A 151 -15.18 -34.13 -14.88
C ARG A 151 -15.13 -34.41 -13.37
N ALA A 152 -14.14 -35.18 -12.92
CA ALA A 152 -13.96 -35.55 -11.52
C ALA A 152 -13.25 -34.49 -10.67
N ILE A 153 -12.37 -33.71 -11.29
CA ILE A 153 -11.46 -32.79 -10.62
C ILE A 153 -11.66 -31.43 -11.30
N GLN A 154 -12.44 -30.55 -10.66
CA GLN A 154 -12.59 -29.13 -11.03
C GLN A 154 -11.28 -28.33 -10.86
N ARG A 155 -10.11 -28.91 -11.15
CA ARG A 155 -8.83 -28.20 -11.18
C ARG A 155 -8.58 -27.71 -12.60
N THR A 156 -8.89 -26.45 -12.83
CA THR A 156 -8.54 -25.68 -14.05
C THR A 156 -7.10 -25.90 -14.49
N ASN A 157 -6.13 -25.91 -13.56
CA ASN A 157 -4.71 -26.14 -13.85
C ASN A 157 -4.38 -27.50 -14.48
N SER A 158 -5.21 -28.52 -14.22
CA SER A 158 -5.02 -29.83 -14.84
C SER A 158 -5.53 -29.85 -16.28
N ALA A 159 -6.50 -29.02 -16.64
CA ALA A 159 -7.08 -29.00 -17.98
C ALA A 159 -6.04 -28.59 -19.04
N MET A 160 -5.32 -27.49 -18.81
CA MET A 160 -4.28 -27.00 -19.74
C MET A 160 -3.15 -28.01 -19.91
N PHE A 161 -2.66 -28.60 -18.81
CA PHE A 161 -1.62 -29.63 -18.89
C PHE A 161 -2.10 -30.88 -19.62
N ASN A 162 -3.34 -31.29 -19.38
CA ASN A 162 -3.92 -32.46 -20.04
C ASN A 162 -4.12 -32.22 -21.54
N GLN A 163 -4.51 -31.01 -21.96
CA GLN A 163 -4.59 -30.63 -23.37
C GLN A 163 -3.21 -30.65 -24.04
N VAL A 164 -2.19 -30.06 -23.40
CA VAL A 164 -0.80 -30.15 -23.85
C VAL A 164 -0.34 -31.61 -24.01
N LEU A 165 -0.69 -32.49 -23.07
CA LEU A 165 -0.37 -33.91 -23.14
C LEU A 165 -1.01 -34.59 -24.36
N ILE A 166 -2.27 -34.25 -24.69
CA ILE A 166 -2.98 -34.77 -25.87
C ILE A 166 -2.27 -34.33 -27.16
N LEU A 167 -1.88 -33.05 -27.27
CA LEU A 167 -1.16 -32.50 -28.43
C LEU A 167 0.24 -33.12 -28.60
N ILE A 168 0.94 -33.41 -27.50
CA ILE A 168 2.21 -34.15 -27.57
C ILE A 168 1.96 -35.59 -28.07
N CYS A 169 0.88 -36.22 -27.61
CA CYS A 169 0.53 -37.58 -28.03
C CYS A 169 0.13 -37.64 -29.52
N THR A 170 -0.56 -36.64 -30.07
CA THR A 170 -0.88 -36.59 -31.52
C THR A 170 0.38 -36.49 -32.37
N LEU A 171 1.32 -35.61 -31.98
CA LEU A 171 2.64 -35.48 -32.62
C LEU A 171 3.39 -36.83 -32.62
N LEU A 172 3.48 -37.49 -31.47
CA LEU A 172 4.15 -38.78 -31.34
C LEU A 172 3.46 -39.89 -32.15
N CYS A 173 2.12 -39.93 -32.18
CA CYS A 173 1.36 -40.91 -32.98
C CYS A 173 1.56 -40.71 -34.49
N LEU A 174 1.58 -39.46 -34.96
CA LEU A 174 1.83 -39.13 -36.37
C LEU A 174 3.23 -39.57 -36.78
N VAL A 175 4.26 -39.24 -35.99
CA VAL A 175 5.63 -39.70 -36.23
C VAL A 175 5.70 -41.22 -36.24
N PHE A 176 5.14 -41.88 -35.22
CA PHE A 176 5.19 -43.33 -35.08
C PHE A 176 4.48 -44.08 -36.23
N THR A 177 3.34 -43.57 -36.72
CA THR A 177 2.67 -44.18 -37.88
C THR A 177 3.46 -43.97 -39.17
N GLY A 178 4.06 -42.79 -39.36
CA GLY A 178 4.97 -42.55 -40.49
C GLY A 178 6.17 -43.50 -40.48
N THR A 179 6.83 -43.67 -39.32
CA THR A 179 8.02 -44.53 -39.23
C THR A 179 7.69 -45.99 -39.53
N CYS A 180 6.62 -46.51 -38.92
CA CYS A 180 6.21 -47.89 -39.09
C CYS A 180 5.71 -48.16 -40.51
N GLY A 181 4.98 -47.23 -41.12
CA GLY A 181 4.47 -47.35 -42.47
C GLY A 181 5.60 -47.38 -43.52
N ILE A 182 6.55 -46.46 -43.42
CA ILE A 182 7.69 -46.38 -44.37
C ILE A 182 8.62 -47.58 -44.18
N GLN A 183 8.94 -47.92 -42.92
CA GLN A 183 9.77 -49.08 -42.62
C GLN A 183 9.16 -50.37 -43.17
N HIS A 184 7.83 -50.54 -43.07
CA HIS A 184 7.16 -51.72 -43.58
C HIS A 184 7.21 -51.80 -45.11
N LEU A 185 6.89 -50.70 -45.81
CA LEU A 185 6.86 -50.69 -47.27
C LEU A 185 8.27 -50.84 -47.86
N GLU A 186 9.29 -50.24 -47.24
CA GLU A 186 10.68 -50.32 -47.72
C GLU A 186 11.34 -51.67 -47.48
N ARG A 187 10.77 -52.56 -46.64
CA ARG A 187 11.23 -53.97 -46.54
C ARG A 187 11.21 -54.71 -47.88
N ALA A 188 10.37 -54.30 -48.83
CA ALA A 188 10.29 -54.90 -50.16
C ALA A 188 11.41 -54.43 -51.13
N GLY A 189 12.14 -53.37 -50.78
CA GLY A 189 13.14 -52.74 -51.65
C GLY A 189 14.52 -52.68 -50.99
N LYS A 190 14.68 -51.80 -49.99
CA LYS A 190 15.90 -51.70 -49.18
C LYS A 190 15.53 -51.81 -47.72
N ASN A 191 16.10 -52.80 -47.01
CA ASN A 191 15.86 -53.01 -45.59
C ASN A 191 16.35 -51.81 -44.76
N LEU A 192 15.49 -50.82 -44.54
CA LEU A 192 15.73 -49.71 -43.62
C LEU A 192 15.53 -50.17 -42.18
N SER A 193 16.46 -49.80 -41.31
CA SER A 193 16.27 -49.94 -39.87
C SER A 193 15.14 -49.01 -39.40
N LEU A 194 14.47 -49.37 -38.31
CA LEU A 194 13.43 -48.53 -37.70
C LEU A 194 13.95 -47.13 -37.35
N PHE A 195 15.22 -47.03 -36.96
CA PHE A 195 15.87 -45.75 -36.69
C PHE A 195 16.06 -44.89 -37.95
N ASN A 196 16.49 -45.50 -39.06
CA ASN A 196 16.65 -44.76 -40.33
C ASN A 196 15.30 -44.29 -40.88
N SER A 197 14.24 -45.08 -40.71
CA SER A 197 12.88 -44.66 -41.04
C SER A 197 12.36 -43.55 -40.13
N PHE A 198 12.72 -43.55 -38.84
CA PHE A 198 12.43 -42.46 -37.92
C PHE A 198 13.13 -41.17 -38.28
N TYR A 199 14.43 -41.26 -38.56
CA TYR A 199 15.22 -40.14 -39.06
C TYR A 199 14.60 -39.56 -40.36
N PHE A 200 14.24 -40.42 -41.33
CA PHE A 200 13.57 -40.00 -42.55
C PHE A 200 12.24 -39.27 -42.29
N CYS A 201 11.37 -39.81 -41.42
CA CYS A 201 10.10 -39.17 -41.07
C CYS A 201 10.30 -37.79 -40.44
N ILE A 202 11.25 -37.65 -39.52
CA ILE A 202 11.51 -36.34 -38.90
C ILE A 202 12.03 -35.34 -39.92
N VAL A 203 13.01 -35.73 -40.75
CA VAL A 203 13.61 -34.86 -41.78
C VAL A 203 12.58 -34.40 -42.83
N THR A 204 11.65 -35.28 -43.19
CA THR A 204 10.57 -34.97 -44.13
C THR A 204 9.50 -34.08 -43.50
N PHE A 205 9.09 -34.36 -42.26
CA PHE A 205 8.10 -33.54 -41.54
C PHE A 205 8.63 -32.16 -41.17
N SER A 206 9.93 -32.02 -40.90
CA SER A 206 10.58 -30.72 -40.71
C SER A 206 10.83 -29.98 -42.02
N THR A 207 10.43 -30.54 -43.17
CA THR A 207 10.63 -29.97 -44.52
C THR A 207 12.09 -29.72 -44.91
N VAL A 208 13.05 -30.38 -44.24
CA VAL A 208 14.49 -30.19 -44.48
C VAL A 208 14.93 -30.95 -45.73
N GLY A 209 14.57 -32.23 -45.85
CA GLY A 209 14.75 -33.01 -47.08
C GLY A 209 16.21 -33.23 -47.51
N PHE A 210 17.09 -33.75 -46.64
CA PHE A 210 18.49 -34.01 -46.97
C PHE A 210 18.71 -34.95 -48.18
N GLY A 211 17.77 -35.86 -48.46
CA GLY A 211 17.84 -36.79 -49.60
C GLY A 211 18.82 -37.96 -49.43
N ASP A 212 19.35 -38.16 -48.22
CA ASP A 212 20.24 -39.26 -47.83
C ASP A 212 19.51 -40.61 -47.69
N VAL A 213 18.30 -40.59 -47.12
CA VAL A 213 17.35 -41.70 -47.11
C VAL A 213 16.18 -41.31 -48.01
N THR A 214 15.84 -42.15 -49.00
CA THR A 214 14.76 -41.86 -49.95
C THR A 214 13.95 -43.13 -50.28
N PRO A 215 12.61 -43.01 -50.45
CA PRO A 215 11.77 -44.14 -50.82
C PRO A 215 11.96 -44.49 -52.30
N ARG A 216 12.23 -45.77 -52.59
CA ARG A 216 12.49 -46.23 -53.97
C ARG A 216 11.32 -46.98 -54.60
N ILE A 217 10.36 -47.42 -53.79
CA ILE A 217 9.27 -48.29 -54.22
C ILE A 217 8.00 -47.45 -54.46
N TRP A 218 7.21 -47.82 -55.46
CA TRP A 218 5.95 -47.13 -55.78
C TRP A 218 5.00 -46.94 -54.57
N PRO A 219 4.69 -47.95 -53.73
CA PRO A 219 3.80 -47.75 -52.58
C PRO A 219 4.42 -46.88 -51.48
N SER A 220 5.76 -46.94 -51.27
CA SER A 220 6.41 -46.08 -50.28
C SER A 220 6.46 -44.62 -50.73
N GLN A 221 6.64 -44.35 -52.03
CA GLN A 221 6.53 -43.00 -52.60
C GLN A 221 5.13 -42.41 -52.39
N LEU A 222 4.08 -43.20 -52.70
CA LEU A 222 2.69 -42.76 -52.49
C LEU A 222 2.40 -42.47 -51.00
N LEU A 223 2.87 -43.34 -50.10
CA LEU A 223 2.71 -43.13 -48.66
C LEU A 223 3.41 -41.84 -48.20
N VAL A 224 4.62 -41.55 -48.71
CA VAL A 224 5.36 -40.34 -48.36
C VAL A 224 4.62 -39.08 -48.83
N VAL A 225 4.06 -39.07 -50.04
CA VAL A 225 3.22 -37.94 -50.51
C VAL A 225 2.03 -37.71 -49.59
N ILE A 226 1.31 -38.78 -49.23
CA ILE A 226 0.15 -38.69 -48.31
C ILE A 226 0.60 -38.17 -46.94
N MET A 227 1.69 -38.70 -46.38
CA MET A 227 2.19 -38.29 -45.07
C MET A 227 2.71 -36.85 -45.06
N ILE A 228 3.30 -36.35 -46.15
CA ILE A 228 3.68 -34.93 -46.29
C ILE A 228 2.42 -34.04 -46.28
N CYS A 229 1.38 -34.38 -47.05
CA CYS A 229 0.13 -33.63 -47.05
C CYS A 229 -0.52 -33.58 -45.65
N VAL A 230 -0.57 -34.73 -44.96
CA VAL A 230 -1.10 -34.80 -43.58
C VAL A 230 -0.23 -34.00 -42.62
N ALA A 231 1.10 -34.12 -42.71
CA ALA A 231 2.03 -33.41 -41.83
C ALA A 231 1.99 -31.89 -42.01
N LEU A 232 1.93 -31.39 -43.24
CA LEU A 232 1.87 -29.95 -43.54
C LEU A 232 0.58 -29.29 -43.03
N VAL A 233 -0.52 -30.04 -42.93
CA VAL A 233 -1.78 -29.51 -42.36
C VAL A 233 -1.79 -29.66 -40.84
N VAL A 234 -1.43 -30.83 -40.32
CA VAL A 234 -1.60 -31.14 -38.89
C VAL A 234 -0.50 -30.53 -38.03
N LEU A 235 0.78 -30.59 -38.43
CA LEU A 235 1.88 -30.15 -37.57
C LEU A 235 1.83 -28.65 -37.24
N PRO A 236 1.62 -27.72 -38.20
CA PRO A 236 1.58 -26.30 -37.88
C PRO A 236 0.47 -25.96 -36.89
N LEU A 237 -0.74 -26.49 -37.10
CA LEU A 237 -1.88 -26.28 -36.20
C LEU A 237 -1.61 -26.81 -34.79
N GLN A 238 -1.01 -28.00 -34.68
CA GLN A 238 -0.67 -28.59 -33.38
C GLN A 238 0.44 -27.84 -32.67
N PHE A 239 1.45 -27.31 -33.38
CA PHE A 239 2.51 -26.51 -32.78
C PHE A 239 2.00 -25.14 -32.31
N GLU A 240 1.17 -24.46 -33.10
CA GLU A 240 0.58 -23.18 -32.72
C GLU A 240 -0.28 -23.33 -31.45
N GLU A 241 -1.16 -24.34 -31.41
CA GLU A 241 -1.99 -24.64 -30.24
C GLU A 241 -1.13 -25.03 -29.02
N LEU A 242 -0.09 -25.84 -29.22
CA LEU A 242 0.84 -26.22 -28.15
C LEU A 242 1.58 -25.02 -27.57
N ILE A 243 2.10 -24.14 -28.44
CA ILE A 243 2.82 -22.93 -28.02
C ILE A 243 1.86 -21.96 -27.32
N TYR A 244 0.65 -21.80 -27.84
CA TYR A 244 -0.39 -20.96 -27.23
C TYR A 244 -0.72 -21.44 -25.80
N LEU A 245 -1.09 -22.72 -25.63
CA LEU A 245 -1.43 -23.28 -24.32
C LEU A 245 -0.24 -23.25 -23.35
N TRP A 246 0.98 -23.48 -23.85
CA TRP A 246 2.19 -23.40 -23.03
C TRP A 246 2.49 -21.95 -22.59
N MET A 247 2.32 -20.98 -23.49
CA MET A 247 2.50 -19.56 -23.19
C MET A 247 1.41 -19.04 -22.24
N GLU A 248 0.15 -19.43 -22.43
CA GLU A 248 -0.96 -19.08 -21.54
C GLU A 248 -0.75 -19.62 -20.12
N ARG A 249 -0.20 -20.84 -20.00
CA ARG A 249 0.22 -21.40 -18.70
C ARG A 249 1.33 -20.60 -18.04
N GLN A 250 2.29 -20.06 -18.81
CA GLN A 250 3.33 -19.20 -18.25
C GLN A 250 2.76 -17.85 -17.78
N LYS A 251 1.81 -17.29 -18.54
CA LYS A 251 1.14 -16.03 -18.20
C LYS A 251 0.25 -16.13 -16.96
N SER A 252 -0.51 -17.22 -16.84
CA SER A 252 -1.44 -17.46 -15.72
C SER A 252 -0.76 -17.81 -14.39
N GLY A 253 0.56 -17.94 -14.38
CA GLY A 253 1.34 -18.30 -13.20
C GLY A 253 1.16 -19.78 -12.81
N GLY A 254 2.14 -20.33 -12.11
CA GLY A 254 2.11 -21.72 -11.65
C GLY A 254 1.18 -21.94 -10.46
N ASN A 255 1.45 -22.97 -9.67
CA ASN A 255 0.85 -23.14 -8.34
C ASN A 255 1.93 -22.99 -7.29
N TYR A 256 1.59 -22.38 -6.16
CA TYR A 256 2.48 -22.43 -5.01
C TYR A 256 2.46 -23.85 -4.45
N SER A 257 3.63 -24.51 -4.46
CA SER A 257 3.72 -25.92 -4.15
C SER A 257 3.50 -26.18 -2.67
N ARG A 258 2.77 -27.25 -2.32
CA ARG A 258 2.48 -27.61 -0.92
C ARG A 258 3.75 -27.87 -0.11
N HIS A 259 4.76 -28.50 -0.71
CA HIS A 259 6.02 -28.76 -0.01
C HIS A 259 6.68 -27.45 0.43
N ARG A 260 6.73 -26.47 -0.49
CA ARG A 260 7.26 -25.14 -0.20
C ARG A 260 6.47 -24.40 0.88
N ALA A 261 5.14 -24.42 0.81
CA ALA A 261 4.27 -23.79 1.80
C ALA A 261 4.44 -24.33 3.23
N GLN A 262 4.85 -25.59 3.37
CA GLN A 262 5.07 -26.21 4.68
C GLN A 262 6.48 -25.99 5.22
N THR A 263 7.47 -25.76 4.35
CA THR A 263 8.86 -25.57 4.75
C THR A 263 9.23 -24.10 4.90
N GLU A 264 8.66 -23.24 4.07
CA GLU A 264 8.98 -21.82 3.95
C GLU A 264 7.75 -20.99 4.30
N LYS A 265 7.97 -19.85 4.94
CA LYS A 265 6.91 -18.90 5.27
C LYS A 265 6.57 -18.07 4.05
N HIS A 266 5.28 -17.93 3.75
CA HIS A 266 4.80 -17.08 2.68
C HIS A 266 3.71 -16.12 3.13
N VAL A 267 3.64 -15.01 2.41
CA VAL A 267 2.65 -13.96 2.56
C VAL A 267 1.95 -13.76 1.23
N VAL A 268 0.64 -13.54 1.27
CA VAL A 268 -0.17 -13.35 0.07
C VAL A 268 -0.52 -11.87 -0.09
N LEU A 269 -0.27 -11.32 -1.28
CA LEU A 269 -0.61 -9.95 -1.67
C LEU A 269 -1.73 -9.97 -2.70
N CYS A 270 -2.90 -9.45 -2.33
CA CYS A 270 -4.11 -9.42 -3.13
C CYS A 270 -4.38 -8.01 -3.67
N VAL A 271 -4.40 -7.86 -4.99
CA VAL A 271 -4.58 -6.55 -5.65
C VAL A 271 -5.47 -6.68 -6.89
N SER A 272 -6.23 -5.64 -7.23
CA SER A 272 -7.04 -5.60 -8.48
C SER A 272 -6.16 -5.46 -9.73
N THR A 273 -5.27 -4.46 -9.71
CA THR A 273 -4.33 -4.13 -10.79
C THR A 273 -3.00 -3.76 -10.16
N LEU A 274 -1.90 -4.30 -10.70
CA LEU A 274 -0.60 -4.16 -10.07
C LEU A 274 0.28 -3.21 -10.88
N LYS A 275 0.46 -1.99 -10.36
CA LYS A 275 1.42 -1.00 -10.89
C LYS A 275 2.83 -1.24 -10.35
N ILE A 276 3.84 -0.75 -11.06
CA ILE A 276 5.25 -0.85 -10.64
C ILE A 276 5.47 -0.12 -9.32
N ASP A 277 4.91 1.09 -9.17
CA ASP A 277 5.15 1.92 -7.99
C ASP A 277 4.69 1.20 -6.73
N LEU A 278 3.46 0.68 -6.73
CA LEU A 278 2.90 -0.10 -5.63
C LEU A 278 3.73 -1.35 -5.30
N LEU A 279 4.15 -2.10 -6.33
CA LEU A 279 4.95 -3.31 -6.14
C LEU A 279 6.33 -2.98 -5.57
N MET A 280 7.00 -1.98 -6.11
CA MET A 280 8.33 -1.58 -5.69
C MET A 280 8.33 -1.06 -4.26
N ASP A 281 7.37 -0.21 -3.91
CA ASP A 281 7.23 0.33 -2.57
C ASP A 281 6.94 -0.80 -1.57
N PHE A 282 6.07 -1.76 -1.94
CA PHE A 282 5.81 -2.95 -1.13
C PHE A 282 7.06 -3.83 -0.94
N LEU A 283 7.72 -4.23 -2.02
CA LEU A 283 8.88 -5.14 -1.96
C LEU A 283 10.05 -4.51 -1.22
N ASN A 284 10.33 -3.23 -1.49
CA ASN A 284 11.43 -2.53 -0.85
C ASN A 284 11.19 -2.35 0.66
N GLU A 285 9.96 -2.06 1.08
CA GLU A 285 9.62 -1.92 2.50
C GLU A 285 9.58 -3.28 3.22
N PHE A 286 8.98 -4.29 2.58
CA PHE A 286 8.86 -5.64 3.14
C PHE A 286 10.24 -6.29 3.34
N TYR A 287 11.11 -6.25 2.34
CA TYR A 287 12.45 -6.86 2.42
C TYR A 287 13.52 -5.96 3.10
N ALA A 288 13.19 -4.74 3.49
CA ALA A 288 14.11 -3.88 4.26
C ALA A 288 14.43 -4.49 5.63
N HIS A 289 13.49 -5.23 6.22
CA HIS A 289 13.63 -5.87 7.52
C HIS A 289 14.44 -7.17 7.41
N PRO A 290 15.47 -7.37 8.26
CA PRO A 290 16.34 -8.55 8.17
C PRO A 290 15.61 -9.86 8.45
N ARG A 291 14.60 -9.84 9.33
CA ARG A 291 13.78 -11.02 9.65
C ARG A 291 12.88 -11.47 8.50
N LEU A 292 12.62 -10.59 7.53
CA LEU A 292 11.71 -10.84 6.41
C LEU A 292 12.41 -11.32 5.13
N GLN A 293 13.74 -11.47 5.15
CA GLN A 293 14.51 -11.82 3.95
C GLN A 293 14.24 -13.24 3.42
N ASP A 294 13.80 -14.14 4.30
CA ASP A 294 13.51 -15.54 3.98
C ASP A 294 12.03 -15.80 3.60
N TYR A 295 11.21 -14.74 3.59
CA TYR A 295 9.79 -14.86 3.26
C TYR A 295 9.56 -14.85 1.77
N TYR A 296 8.54 -15.61 1.34
CA TYR A 296 8.04 -15.59 -0.02
C TYR A 296 6.83 -14.68 -0.14
N VAL A 297 6.81 -13.83 -1.18
CA VAL A 297 5.66 -12.98 -1.50
C VAL A 297 4.91 -13.60 -2.68
N VAL A 298 3.69 -14.07 -2.43
CA VAL A 298 2.79 -14.62 -3.45
C VAL A 298 1.77 -13.55 -3.84
N ILE A 299 1.79 -13.10 -5.09
CA ILE A 299 0.86 -12.08 -5.59
C ILE A 299 -0.34 -12.77 -6.23
N LEU A 300 -1.55 -12.43 -5.80
CA LEU A 300 -2.81 -12.79 -6.45
C LEU A 300 -3.42 -11.55 -7.11
N CYS A 301 -3.54 -11.60 -8.42
CA CYS A 301 -4.10 -10.51 -9.22
C CYS A 301 -4.96 -11.07 -10.38
N PRO A 302 -6.18 -10.56 -10.62
CA PRO A 302 -7.03 -11.04 -11.70
C PRO A 302 -6.54 -10.60 -13.08
N SER A 303 -5.87 -9.45 -13.16
CA SER A 303 -5.27 -8.92 -14.39
C SER A 303 -4.06 -9.76 -14.83
N GLU A 304 -3.66 -9.65 -16.10
CA GLU A 304 -2.38 -10.20 -16.57
C GLU A 304 -1.20 -9.37 -16.06
N MET A 305 0.00 -9.96 -16.14
CA MET A 305 1.25 -9.31 -15.74
C MET A 305 1.69 -8.27 -16.79
N ASP A 306 1.77 -7.01 -16.37
CA ASP A 306 2.29 -5.93 -17.21
C ASP A 306 3.76 -6.15 -17.60
N LEU A 307 4.15 -5.66 -18.79
CA LEU A 307 5.52 -5.76 -19.32
C LEU A 307 6.57 -5.16 -18.40
N GLN A 308 6.21 -4.13 -17.64
CA GLN A 308 7.12 -3.47 -16.70
C GLN A 308 7.30 -4.28 -15.42
N VAL A 309 6.20 -4.78 -14.85
CA VAL A 309 6.20 -5.68 -13.70
C VAL A 309 6.99 -6.95 -14.01
N ARG A 310 6.84 -7.48 -15.24
CA ARG A 310 7.61 -8.65 -15.70
C ARG A 310 9.12 -8.41 -15.66
N ARG A 311 9.59 -7.21 -16.05
CA ARG A 311 11.01 -6.85 -15.98
C ARG A 311 11.51 -6.78 -14.54
N VAL A 312 10.68 -6.23 -13.64
CA VAL A 312 10.96 -6.22 -12.20
C VAL A 312 11.11 -7.65 -11.69
N LEU A 313 10.10 -8.51 -11.88
CA LEU A 313 10.13 -9.89 -11.40
C LEU A 313 11.24 -10.77 -11.99
N GLN A 314 11.84 -10.37 -13.11
CA GLN A 314 13.00 -11.07 -13.71
C GLN A 314 14.33 -10.75 -13.00
N ILE A 315 14.39 -9.70 -12.19
CA ILE A 315 15.62 -9.35 -11.45
C ILE A 315 15.97 -10.47 -10.47
N PRO A 316 17.23 -10.92 -10.40
CA PRO A 316 17.64 -12.08 -9.58
C PRO A 316 17.25 -12.01 -8.10
N LEU A 317 17.18 -10.80 -7.54
CA LEU A 317 16.77 -10.56 -6.15
C LEU A 317 15.30 -10.94 -5.91
N TRP A 318 14.42 -10.63 -6.86
CA TRP A 318 12.98 -10.81 -6.72
C TRP A 318 12.48 -12.10 -7.39
N SER A 319 13.15 -12.58 -8.42
CA SER A 319 12.75 -13.81 -9.14
C SER A 319 12.74 -15.05 -8.25
N GLN A 320 13.59 -15.07 -7.21
CA GLN A 320 13.63 -16.15 -6.23
C GLN A 320 12.58 -16.01 -5.13
N ARG A 321 12.09 -14.80 -4.85
CA ARG A 321 11.29 -14.48 -3.64
C ARG A 321 9.84 -14.15 -3.94
N VAL A 322 9.56 -13.63 -5.14
CA VAL A 322 8.25 -13.13 -5.54
C VAL A 322 7.66 -14.06 -6.59
N ILE A 323 6.45 -14.54 -6.34
CA ILE A 323 5.73 -15.45 -7.24
C ILE A 323 4.42 -14.78 -7.60
N TYR A 324 4.24 -14.49 -8.89
CA TYR A 324 3.00 -13.94 -9.41
C TYR A 324 2.05 -15.05 -9.85
N LEU A 325 0.84 -15.03 -9.33
CA LEU A 325 -0.25 -15.94 -9.67
C LEU A 325 -1.43 -15.13 -10.22
N GLN A 326 -1.85 -15.43 -11.45
CA GLN A 326 -3.05 -14.84 -12.01
C GLN A 326 -4.27 -15.54 -11.40
N GLY A 327 -5.15 -14.76 -10.76
CA GLY A 327 -6.32 -15.28 -10.06
C GLY A 327 -7.03 -14.23 -9.21
N SER A 328 -8.31 -14.46 -8.91
CA SER A 328 -9.10 -13.60 -8.03
C SER A 328 -9.30 -14.27 -6.68
N VAL A 329 -9.15 -13.49 -5.61
CA VAL A 329 -9.38 -13.93 -4.22
C VAL A 329 -10.80 -14.44 -3.99
N LEU A 330 -11.77 -13.95 -4.78
CA LEU A 330 -13.18 -14.36 -4.68
C LEU A 330 -13.41 -15.82 -5.10
N LYS A 331 -12.41 -16.48 -5.69
CA LYS A 331 -12.48 -17.88 -6.12
C LYS A 331 -11.62 -18.74 -5.21
N ASP A 332 -12.25 -19.68 -4.50
CA ASP A 332 -11.55 -20.63 -3.61
C ASP A 332 -10.44 -21.43 -4.31
N GLN A 333 -10.58 -21.66 -5.62
CA GLN A 333 -9.57 -22.35 -6.42
C GLN A 333 -8.25 -21.57 -6.46
N ASP A 334 -8.31 -20.25 -6.56
CA ASP A 334 -7.12 -19.39 -6.61
C ASP A 334 -6.50 -19.25 -5.21
N LEU A 335 -7.32 -19.23 -4.15
CA LEU A 335 -6.84 -19.31 -2.76
C LEU A 335 -6.11 -20.62 -2.48
N LEU A 336 -6.63 -21.74 -2.99
CA LEU A 336 -5.96 -23.05 -2.92
C LEU A 336 -4.64 -23.10 -3.71
N ARG A 337 -4.50 -22.31 -4.79
CA ARG A 337 -3.25 -22.18 -5.56
C ARG A 337 -2.20 -21.37 -4.81
N ALA A 338 -2.62 -20.35 -4.07
CA ALA A 338 -1.75 -19.53 -3.22
C ALA A 338 -1.46 -20.16 -1.85
N LYS A 339 -2.20 -21.20 -1.45
CA LYS A 339 -2.08 -21.86 -0.14
C LYS A 339 -2.30 -20.87 1.01
N MET A 340 -3.44 -20.19 0.95
CA MET A 340 -3.79 -19.18 1.96
C MET A 340 -4.04 -19.77 3.35
N ASP A 341 -4.34 -21.07 3.43
CA ASP A 341 -4.45 -21.84 4.67
C ASP A 341 -3.15 -21.90 5.47
N ASP A 342 -2.01 -22.02 4.77
CA ASP A 342 -0.68 -22.07 5.36
C ASP A 342 0.01 -20.68 5.42
N ALA A 343 -0.65 -19.62 4.93
CA ALA A 343 -0.06 -18.28 4.82
C ALA A 343 -0.01 -17.55 6.18
N GLU A 344 1.10 -16.86 6.45
CA GLU A 344 1.30 -16.12 7.71
C GLU A 344 0.57 -14.77 7.71
N ALA A 345 0.31 -14.18 6.55
CA ALA A 345 -0.47 -12.96 6.41
C ALA A 345 -1.07 -12.82 5.01
N CYS A 346 -2.20 -12.10 4.94
CA CYS A 346 -2.82 -11.70 3.69
C CYS A 346 -3.01 -10.18 3.64
N PHE A 347 -2.35 -9.54 2.66
CA PHE A 347 -2.53 -8.13 2.34
C PHE A 347 -3.60 -7.95 1.27
N ILE A 348 -4.56 -7.06 1.49
CA ILE A 348 -5.59 -6.69 0.53
C ILE A 348 -5.48 -5.19 0.28
N LEU A 349 -5.08 -4.83 -0.94
CA LEU A 349 -4.91 -3.44 -1.37
C LEU A 349 -6.08 -3.00 -2.25
N SER A 350 -6.56 -1.77 -2.03
CA SER A 350 -7.64 -1.18 -2.81
C SER A 350 -7.09 -0.50 -4.07
N SER A 351 -7.85 -0.54 -5.16
CA SER A 351 -7.51 0.11 -6.43
C SER A 351 -7.82 1.61 -6.36
N ARG A 352 -6.78 2.46 -6.36
CA ARG A 352 -6.95 3.93 -6.31
C ARG A 352 -7.48 4.57 -7.60
N ASN A 353 -7.16 3.97 -8.75
CA ASN A 353 -7.38 4.58 -10.06
C ASN A 353 -8.69 4.09 -10.71
N GLU A 354 -9.55 3.41 -9.96
CA GLU A 354 -10.88 3.04 -10.45
C GLU A 354 -11.79 4.27 -10.47
N VAL A 355 -12.66 4.31 -11.49
CA VAL A 355 -13.60 5.43 -11.72
C VAL A 355 -14.56 5.62 -10.54
N ASP A 356 -14.92 4.53 -9.87
CA ASP A 356 -15.75 4.57 -8.67
C ASP A 356 -15.01 4.00 -7.46
N ARG A 357 -14.69 4.90 -6.52
CA ARG A 357 -14.07 4.55 -5.23
C ARG A 357 -14.95 3.68 -4.35
N MET A 358 -16.28 3.86 -4.42
CA MET A 358 -17.18 3.02 -3.63
C MET A 358 -17.12 1.59 -4.14
N ALA A 359 -17.23 1.37 -5.45
CA ALA A 359 -17.11 0.03 -6.03
C ALA A 359 -15.78 -0.66 -5.68
N ALA A 360 -14.67 0.09 -5.71
CA ALA A 360 -13.35 -0.42 -5.31
C ALA A 360 -13.34 -0.94 -3.86
N ASP A 361 -13.89 -0.16 -2.92
CA ASP A 361 -13.99 -0.55 -1.51
C ASP A 361 -14.96 -1.72 -1.29
N HIS A 362 -16.09 -1.77 -2.00
CA HIS A 362 -16.98 -2.92 -1.93
C HIS A 362 -16.27 -4.20 -2.40
N GLN A 363 -15.41 -4.10 -3.41
CA GLN A 363 -14.61 -5.23 -3.86
C GLN A 363 -13.59 -5.66 -2.80
N THR A 364 -12.93 -4.73 -2.09
CA THR A 364 -12.00 -5.10 -1.00
C THR A 364 -12.71 -5.73 0.19
N ILE A 365 -13.91 -5.25 0.54
CA ILE A 365 -14.77 -5.86 1.57
C ILE A 365 -15.11 -7.31 1.20
N LEU A 366 -15.55 -7.57 -0.03
CA LEU A 366 -15.88 -8.92 -0.49
C LEU A 366 -14.65 -9.83 -0.51
N ARG A 367 -13.47 -9.30 -0.87
CA ARG A 367 -12.20 -10.05 -0.78
C ARG A 367 -11.87 -10.39 0.67
N ALA A 368 -12.05 -9.46 1.60
CA ALA A 368 -11.79 -9.68 3.01
C ALA A 368 -12.69 -10.79 3.59
N TRP A 369 -13.98 -10.80 3.24
CA TRP A 369 -14.89 -11.89 3.60
C TRP A 369 -14.49 -13.22 2.99
N ALA A 370 -14.20 -13.26 1.68
CA ALA A 370 -13.78 -14.49 1.01
C ALA A 370 -12.51 -15.11 1.65
N VAL A 371 -11.53 -14.28 2.03
CA VAL A 371 -10.34 -14.75 2.75
C VAL A 371 -10.70 -15.25 4.14
N LYS A 372 -11.53 -14.51 4.90
CA LYS A 372 -11.88 -14.88 6.26
C LYS A 372 -12.70 -16.17 6.33
N ASP A 373 -13.59 -16.38 5.36
CA ASP A 373 -14.39 -17.59 5.21
C ASP A 373 -13.51 -18.80 4.86
N PHE A 374 -12.50 -18.61 4.01
CA PHE A 374 -11.59 -19.68 3.57
C PHE A 374 -10.50 -20.01 4.62
N ALA A 375 -9.86 -18.99 5.19
CA ALA A 375 -8.73 -19.09 6.12
C ALA A 375 -8.94 -18.16 7.34
N PRO A 376 -9.72 -18.57 8.34
CA PRO A 376 -10.08 -17.71 9.48
C PRO A 376 -8.89 -17.35 10.38
N ASN A 377 -7.84 -18.19 10.41
CA ASN A 377 -6.65 -18.02 11.24
C ASN A 377 -5.61 -17.07 10.63
N CYS A 378 -5.72 -16.74 9.34
CA CYS A 378 -4.77 -15.87 8.67
C CYS A 378 -5.05 -14.41 9.07
N PRO A 379 -4.04 -13.66 9.58
CA PRO A 379 -4.22 -12.26 9.93
C PRO A 379 -4.40 -11.42 8.65
N LEU A 380 -5.40 -10.54 8.70
CA LEU A 380 -5.84 -9.78 7.53
C LEU A 380 -5.41 -8.32 7.63
N TYR A 381 -4.68 -7.87 6.60
CA TYR A 381 -4.19 -6.50 6.47
C TYR A 381 -4.92 -5.83 5.33
N VAL A 382 -5.84 -4.92 5.62
CA VAL A 382 -6.76 -4.35 4.62
C VAL A 382 -6.59 -2.85 4.49
N GLN A 383 -6.53 -2.40 3.24
CA GLN A 383 -6.59 -1.00 2.85
C GLN A 383 -7.98 -0.66 2.31
N ILE A 384 -8.53 0.46 2.78
CA ILE A 384 -9.84 0.98 2.36
C ILE A 384 -9.69 2.47 2.06
N LEU A 385 -10.38 2.95 1.03
CA LEU A 385 -10.34 4.35 0.63
C LEU A 385 -11.20 5.21 1.56
N LYS A 386 -12.51 4.89 1.66
CA LYS A 386 -13.51 5.71 2.37
C LYS A 386 -13.74 5.26 3.81
N PRO A 387 -14.03 6.21 4.73
CA PRO A 387 -14.21 5.91 6.15
C PRO A 387 -15.52 5.17 6.45
N GLU A 388 -16.57 5.36 5.64
CA GLU A 388 -17.85 4.64 5.81
C GLU A 388 -17.68 3.12 5.70
N ASN A 389 -16.85 2.69 4.76
CA ASN A 389 -16.64 1.29 4.44
C ASN A 389 -15.78 0.56 5.47
N LYS A 390 -15.05 1.31 6.32
CA LYS A 390 -14.19 0.78 7.38
C LYS A 390 -14.97 -0.10 8.37
N PHE A 391 -16.22 0.23 8.65
CA PHE A 391 -17.04 -0.55 9.58
C PHE A 391 -17.22 -2.00 9.14
N HIS A 392 -17.39 -2.23 7.84
CA HIS A 392 -17.62 -3.56 7.27
C HIS A 392 -16.42 -4.50 7.42
N VAL A 393 -15.21 -3.95 7.52
CA VAL A 393 -13.95 -4.71 7.65
C VAL A 393 -13.34 -4.59 9.04
N LYS A 394 -14.09 -4.11 10.04
CA LYS A 394 -13.60 -3.98 11.42
C LYS A 394 -13.21 -5.32 12.07
N PHE A 395 -13.66 -6.45 11.50
CA PHE A 395 -13.25 -7.79 11.93
C PHE A 395 -11.82 -8.17 11.50
N ALA A 396 -11.22 -7.43 10.57
CA ALA A 396 -9.82 -7.60 10.20
C ALA A 396 -8.89 -7.08 11.30
N ASP A 397 -7.72 -7.68 11.44
CA ASP A 397 -6.77 -7.37 12.50
C ASP A 397 -6.18 -5.96 12.34
N HIS A 398 -5.85 -5.58 11.09
CA HIS A 398 -5.25 -4.30 10.75
C HIS A 398 -5.95 -3.64 9.57
N VAL A 399 -6.52 -2.46 9.81
CA VAL A 399 -7.24 -1.67 8.79
C VAL A 399 -6.64 -0.27 8.68
N VAL A 400 -6.24 0.09 7.47
CA VAL A 400 -5.77 1.44 7.13
C VAL A 400 -6.81 2.10 6.22
N CYS A 401 -7.43 3.17 6.71
CA CYS A 401 -8.36 3.98 5.93
C CYS A 401 -7.64 5.21 5.38
N GLU A 402 -7.50 5.30 4.06
CA GLU A 402 -6.70 6.36 3.42
C GLU A 402 -7.23 7.75 3.72
N GLU A 403 -8.55 7.98 3.58
CA GLU A 403 -9.13 9.29 3.82
C GLU A 403 -8.98 9.76 5.28
N GLU A 404 -9.11 8.87 6.27
CA GLU A 404 -8.91 9.23 7.69
C GLU A 404 -7.49 9.79 7.91
N PHE A 405 -6.47 9.05 7.47
CA PHE A 405 -5.07 9.45 7.62
C PHE A 405 -4.73 10.68 6.78
N LYS A 406 -5.23 10.74 5.54
CA LYS A 406 -5.01 11.86 4.61
C LYS A 406 -5.50 13.17 5.21
N TYR A 407 -6.77 13.23 5.59
CA TYR A 407 -7.37 14.46 6.10
C TYR A 407 -6.80 14.86 7.46
N ALA A 408 -6.45 13.89 8.32
CA ALA A 408 -5.78 14.18 9.59
C ALA A 408 -4.38 14.78 9.40
N MET A 409 -3.59 14.30 8.42
CA MET A 409 -2.28 14.88 8.10
C MET A 409 -2.40 16.29 7.55
N LEU A 410 -3.33 16.53 6.63
CA LEU A 410 -3.59 17.87 6.09
C LEU A 410 -4.03 18.85 7.19
N ALA A 411 -4.88 18.38 8.11
CA ALA A 411 -5.33 19.15 9.25
C ALA A 411 -4.18 19.53 10.19
N LEU A 412 -3.35 18.56 10.56
CA LEU A 412 -2.21 18.83 11.43
C LEU A 412 -1.15 19.69 10.78
N ASN A 413 -0.97 19.62 9.45
CA ASN A 413 -0.08 20.54 8.72
C ASN A 413 -0.47 22.02 8.88
N CYS A 414 -1.75 22.32 9.12
CA CYS A 414 -2.20 23.70 9.35
C CYS A 414 -1.84 24.23 10.76
N VAL A 415 -1.50 23.35 11.70
CA VAL A 415 -1.11 23.71 13.08
C VAL A 415 0.39 23.55 13.26
N CYS A 416 0.89 22.36 12.94
CA CYS A 416 2.29 21.98 13.00
C CYS A 416 2.80 21.86 11.55
N PRO A 417 3.70 22.74 11.08
CA PRO A 417 4.16 22.71 9.69
C PRO A 417 4.76 21.34 9.36
N ALA A 418 4.61 20.85 8.13
CA ALA A 418 5.25 19.62 7.65
C ALA A 418 5.07 18.34 8.51
N THR A 419 3.98 18.23 9.26
CA THR A 419 3.62 16.99 9.98
C THR A 419 3.45 15.80 9.04
N SER A 420 2.93 16.01 7.83
CA SER A 420 2.83 15.00 6.78
C SER A 420 4.20 14.40 6.44
N THR A 421 5.23 15.24 6.35
CA THR A 421 6.61 14.82 6.08
C THR A 421 7.20 14.08 7.28
N LEU A 422 6.98 14.59 8.50
CA LEU A 422 7.38 13.93 9.75
C LEU A 422 6.83 12.49 9.83
N VAL A 423 5.51 12.31 9.66
CA VAL A 423 4.90 10.98 9.76
C VAL A 423 5.33 10.08 8.61
N THR A 424 5.41 10.59 7.38
CA THR A 424 5.89 9.81 6.22
C THR A 424 7.29 9.26 6.46
N LEU A 425 8.22 10.09 6.96
CA LEU A 425 9.60 9.67 7.21
C LEU A 425 9.71 8.67 8.37
N LEU A 426 8.83 8.74 9.38
CA LEU A 426 8.78 7.76 10.47
C LEU A 426 8.25 6.39 10.01
N VAL A 427 7.31 6.40 9.07
CA VAL A 427 6.68 5.20 8.52
C VAL A 427 7.55 4.56 7.43
N HIS A 428 8.47 5.25 6.78
CA HIS A 428 9.40 4.61 5.85
C HIS A 428 10.65 4.11 6.58
N THR A 429 11.04 2.85 6.36
CA THR A 429 12.30 2.36 6.93
C THR A 429 13.51 2.97 6.19
N SER A 430 14.39 3.61 6.95
CA SER A 430 15.69 4.09 6.46
C SER A 430 16.81 3.79 7.47
N ARG A 431 18.07 3.77 7.01
CA ARG A 431 19.24 3.43 7.83
C ARG A 431 20.08 4.67 8.14
N GLY A 432 20.61 4.73 9.35
CA GLY A 432 21.46 5.80 9.87
C GLY A 432 21.82 5.55 11.35
N ARG A 433 22.50 6.49 11.99
CA ARG A 433 23.00 6.38 13.39
C ARG A 433 22.49 7.58 14.18
N TYR A 434 22.45 7.48 15.51
CA TYR A 434 22.22 8.53 16.54
C TYR A 434 20.83 8.55 17.23
N GLY A 435 20.85 8.92 18.52
CA GLY A 435 19.74 9.35 19.39
C GLY A 435 18.56 8.40 19.60
N VAL A 436 18.26 8.02 20.84
CA VAL A 436 17.01 7.32 21.19
C VAL A 436 16.07 8.29 21.91
N CYS A 437 14.90 8.55 21.35
CA CYS A 437 13.85 9.38 21.97
C CYS A 437 12.61 8.53 22.25
N LEU A 438 12.10 8.54 23.49
CA LEU A 438 10.87 7.83 23.88
C LEU A 438 9.62 8.59 23.42
N ILE A 439 8.65 7.90 22.85
CA ILE A 439 7.38 8.48 22.37
C ILE A 439 6.24 8.14 23.34
N GLY A 440 6.20 6.90 23.82
CA GLY A 440 5.07 6.39 24.59
C GLY A 440 5.33 5.03 25.21
N ILE A 441 4.39 4.60 26.03
CA ILE A 441 4.48 3.39 26.84
C ILE A 441 3.18 2.60 26.67
N LYS A 442 3.28 1.28 26.69
CA LYS A 442 2.16 0.36 26.81
C LYS A 442 2.36 -0.53 28.03
N ARG A 443 1.38 -0.51 28.94
CA ARG A 443 1.32 -1.43 30.08
C ARG A 443 0.82 -2.80 29.65
N GLU A 444 1.15 -3.85 30.40
CA GLU A 444 0.59 -5.19 30.17
C GLU A 444 -0.93 -5.23 30.42
N ASP A 445 -1.41 -4.51 31.46
CA ASP A 445 -2.82 -4.51 31.86
C ASP A 445 -3.73 -3.80 30.83
N ASN A 446 -3.20 -2.78 30.14
CA ASN A 446 -3.95 -1.96 29.18
C ASN A 446 -3.46 -2.20 27.76
N LYS A 447 -4.37 -2.62 26.86
CA LYS A 447 -4.05 -2.77 25.44
C LYS A 447 -3.75 -1.44 24.72
N SER A 448 -4.13 -0.31 25.31
CA SER A 448 -3.95 1.04 24.75
C SER A 448 -2.53 1.56 24.93
N ILE A 449 -2.01 2.20 23.89
CA ILE A 449 -0.72 2.89 23.91
C ILE A 449 -0.93 4.29 24.47
N LEU A 450 -0.12 4.68 25.45
CA LEU A 450 -0.14 6.02 26.03
C LEU A 450 1.03 6.83 25.48
N LEU A 451 0.72 7.87 24.71
CA LEU A 451 1.73 8.85 24.27
C LEU A 451 2.03 9.82 25.40
N ASN A 452 3.31 10.04 25.71
CA ASN A 452 3.80 10.93 26.76
C ASN A 452 2.87 11.05 28.01
N PRO A 453 2.80 10.02 28.87
CA PRO A 453 1.92 10.01 30.04
C PRO A 453 2.34 11.00 31.16
N GLY A 454 3.45 11.73 30.99
CA GLY A 454 3.94 12.71 31.95
C GLY A 454 4.61 12.09 33.18
N PRO A 455 4.94 12.91 34.21
CA PRO A 455 5.76 12.48 35.35
C PRO A 455 5.00 11.60 36.36
N ARG A 456 3.67 11.51 36.27
CA ARG A 456 2.86 10.65 37.14
C ARG A 456 3.04 9.17 36.82
N HIS A 457 3.51 8.84 35.62
CA HIS A 457 3.71 7.47 35.19
C HIS A 457 5.11 6.99 35.58
N ILE A 458 5.16 6.03 36.49
CA ILE A 458 6.39 5.34 36.88
C ILE A 458 6.48 4.04 36.06
N MET A 459 7.65 3.81 35.45
CA MET A 459 7.89 2.63 34.62
C MET A 459 7.89 1.34 35.44
N ALA A 460 7.19 0.31 34.96
CA ALA A 460 7.26 -1.05 35.47
C ALA A 460 8.23 -1.92 34.62
N ALA A 461 8.69 -3.04 35.19
CA ALA A 461 9.67 -3.92 34.53
C ALA A 461 9.15 -4.58 33.24
N SER A 462 7.83 -4.74 33.09
CA SER A 462 7.19 -5.36 31.94
C SER A 462 6.58 -4.35 30.95
N ASP A 463 6.74 -3.05 31.20
CA ASP A 463 6.18 -2.02 30.33
C ASP A 463 6.91 -1.98 28.98
N THR A 464 6.13 -1.99 27.89
CA THR A 464 6.67 -1.88 26.53
C THR A 464 6.89 -0.41 26.19
N CYS A 465 8.14 -0.05 25.93
CA CYS A 465 8.54 1.32 25.59
C CYS A 465 8.66 1.51 24.07
N TYR A 466 7.97 2.51 23.55
CA TYR A 466 8.08 2.91 22.15
C TYR A 466 9.07 4.07 22.03
N TYR A 467 10.07 3.90 21.17
CA TYR A 467 11.09 4.90 20.93
C TYR A 467 11.36 5.11 19.44
N ILE A 468 11.86 6.29 19.10
CA ILE A 468 12.43 6.64 17.80
C ILE A 468 13.93 6.40 17.90
N ASN A 469 14.42 5.49 17.07
CA ASN A 469 15.83 5.27 16.82
C ASN A 469 15.99 4.92 15.34
N ILE A 470 17.16 5.20 14.79
CA ILE A 470 17.44 4.96 13.39
C ILE A 470 17.79 3.49 13.13
N THR A 471 18.30 2.76 14.13
CA THR A 471 18.46 1.30 14.08
C THR A 471 17.76 0.64 15.26
N LYS A 472 17.16 -0.53 15.06
CA LYS A 472 16.62 -1.34 16.16
C LYS A 472 17.75 -1.66 17.15
N GLU A 473 17.49 -1.55 18.45
CA GLU A 473 18.49 -1.75 19.51
C GLU A 473 19.20 -3.11 19.43
N GLU A 474 18.46 -4.18 19.11
CA GLU A 474 19.01 -5.52 18.86
C GLU A 474 20.08 -5.55 17.75
N ASN A 475 19.92 -4.71 16.73
CA ASN A 475 20.86 -4.59 15.61
C ASN A 475 21.96 -3.55 15.89
N SER A 476 21.79 -2.71 16.92
CA SER A 476 22.73 -1.66 17.29
C SER A 476 23.71 -2.06 18.38
N ALA A 477 23.88 -3.36 18.66
CA ALA A 477 24.94 -3.90 19.52
C ALA A 477 26.36 -3.41 19.11
N PHE A 478 26.53 -2.86 17.90
CA PHE A 478 27.75 -2.17 17.48
C PHE A 478 28.04 -0.86 18.24
N ILE A 479 27.02 -0.14 18.74
CA ILE A 479 27.19 1.14 19.46
C ILE A 479 27.92 0.89 20.78
N PHE A 480 27.48 -0.13 21.53
CA PHE A 480 28.13 -0.57 22.77
C PHE A 480 29.60 -0.95 22.53
N ASN A 481 29.91 -1.67 21.44
CA ASN A 481 31.27 -2.09 21.12
C ASN A 481 32.20 -0.94 20.64
N GLN A 482 31.64 0.13 20.04
CA GLN A 482 32.45 1.25 19.55
C GLN A 482 32.86 2.21 20.68
N GLU A 483 32.05 2.31 21.74
CA GLU A 483 32.42 2.99 22.99
C GLU A 483 33.44 2.18 23.79
N GLU A 484 33.32 0.85 23.87
CA GLU A 484 34.36 0.00 24.47
C GLU A 484 35.72 0.13 23.76
N ARG A 485 35.72 0.23 22.41
CA ARG A 485 36.95 0.39 21.62
C ARG A 485 37.64 1.75 21.77
N LYS A 486 36.94 2.79 22.25
CA LYS A 486 37.58 4.08 22.59
C LYS A 486 38.23 4.05 23.98
N GLY A 487 37.99 3.01 24.77
CA GLY A 487 38.48 2.89 26.15
C GLY A 487 39.62 1.88 26.39
N GLN A 488 40.05 1.07 25.42
CA GLN A 488 41.05 0.02 25.67
C GLN A 488 42.22 -0.01 24.68
N THR A 489 43.42 0.18 25.24
CA THR A 489 44.71 -0.17 24.64
C THR A 489 44.89 -1.69 24.55
N VAL A 490 45.62 -2.09 23.50
CA VAL A 490 45.91 -3.44 23.01
C VAL A 490 46.21 -4.52 24.07
N GLY A 491 45.58 -5.69 23.93
CA GLY A 491 46.13 -6.96 24.41
C GLY A 491 45.16 -8.17 24.42
N GLY A 492 45.42 -9.16 23.55
CA GLY A 492 45.12 -10.58 23.86
C GLY A 492 43.90 -11.24 23.21
N LEU A 493 44.18 -12.21 22.35
CA LEU A 493 43.28 -13.11 21.62
C LEU A 493 42.80 -14.28 22.52
N PHE A 494 41.51 -14.59 22.61
CA PHE A 494 40.94 -15.96 22.66
C PHE A 494 39.40 -15.91 22.56
N GLY A 495 38.84 -16.74 21.68
CA GLY A 495 37.41 -16.83 21.41
C GLY A 495 36.72 -18.02 22.08
N GLY A 496 35.44 -17.86 22.40
CA GLY A 496 34.49 -18.90 22.82
C GLY A 496 33.17 -18.28 23.31
N PRO A 497 31.99 -18.75 22.87
CA PRO A 497 30.70 -18.11 23.14
C PRO A 497 30.09 -18.58 24.46
N SER A 498 29.07 -17.84 24.93
CA SER A 498 28.17 -18.11 26.07
C SER A 498 28.54 -17.51 27.44
N GLN A 499 27.97 -16.35 27.73
CA GLN A 499 27.14 -16.01 28.91
C GLN A 499 26.90 -14.51 28.92
N LEU A 500 25.63 -14.08 28.89
CA LEU A 500 25.25 -12.69 29.12
C LEU A 500 25.51 -12.34 30.60
N PRO A 501 26.40 -11.39 30.94
CA PRO A 501 26.59 -10.97 32.32
C PRO A 501 25.54 -9.91 32.67
N VAL A 502 24.68 -10.22 33.64
CA VAL A 502 23.56 -9.43 34.14
C VAL A 502 24.03 -8.25 35.03
N HIS A 503 25.18 -7.63 34.75
CA HIS A 503 25.77 -6.63 35.67
C HIS A 503 26.22 -5.30 35.05
N SER A 504 25.85 -4.96 33.80
CA SER A 504 26.18 -3.64 33.21
C SER A 504 24.99 -2.68 33.00
N ILE A 505 23.79 -3.01 33.49
CA ILE A 505 22.57 -2.17 33.35
C ILE A 505 22.68 -0.84 34.15
N LEU A 506 23.67 -0.68 35.02
CA LEU A 506 23.80 0.49 35.91
C LEU A 506 24.61 1.68 35.35
N ALA A 507 25.12 1.62 34.11
CA ALA A 507 25.98 2.69 33.58
C ALA A 507 25.25 3.79 32.75
N SER A 508 23.94 3.70 32.51
CA SER A 508 23.20 4.72 31.73
C SER A 508 22.16 5.52 32.54
N MET A 509 22.18 5.46 33.86
CA MET A 509 21.35 6.31 34.72
C MET A 509 22.19 7.40 35.38
N GLY A 510 22.09 8.62 34.82
CA GLY A 510 22.22 9.90 35.52
C GLY A 510 23.49 10.18 36.35
N THR A 511 24.35 11.06 35.83
CA THR A 511 25.09 12.01 36.69
C THR A 511 25.22 13.36 35.97
N VAL A 512 24.28 14.25 36.27
CA VAL A 512 24.61 15.65 36.55
C VAL A 512 24.49 15.75 38.07
N ALA A 513 25.62 15.66 38.78
CA ALA A 513 25.69 16.03 40.17
C ALA A 513 26.60 17.26 40.28
N ILE A 514 26.06 18.25 40.98
CA ILE A 514 26.67 19.47 41.48
C ILE A 514 28.02 19.17 42.12
N ASP A 515 29.02 19.95 41.71
CA ASP A 515 30.34 19.98 42.32
C ASP A 515 30.23 20.74 43.66
N LEU A 516 30.30 20.02 44.79
CA LEU A 516 30.56 20.61 46.10
C LEU A 516 31.79 19.95 46.69
N GLN A 517 32.80 20.78 46.94
CA GLN A 517 34.12 20.37 47.38
C GLN A 517 34.11 19.71 48.78
N ASN A 518 34.97 18.69 48.86
CA ASN A 518 35.87 18.34 49.96
C ASN A 518 35.50 17.24 50.97
N THR A 519 36.54 16.42 51.16
CA THR A 519 36.93 15.59 52.31
C THR A 519 36.31 14.20 52.44
N SER A 520 37.07 13.20 51.98
CA SER A 520 36.99 11.83 52.48
C SER A 520 37.51 11.75 53.93
N PRO A 521 36.88 10.95 54.81
CA PRO A 521 37.53 10.49 56.05
C PRO A 521 38.09 9.06 55.87
N PRO A 522 39.13 8.66 56.62
CA PRO A 522 39.64 7.29 56.63
C PRO A 522 38.96 6.40 57.71
N ASP A 523 39.18 5.09 57.55
CA ASP A 523 38.63 3.90 58.22
C ASP A 523 38.51 3.90 59.76
N PRO A 524 37.68 2.99 60.34
CA PRO A 524 37.34 3.00 61.76
C PRO A 524 38.26 2.12 62.59
N SER A 525 38.81 2.64 63.69
CA SER A 525 38.99 1.87 64.92
C SER A 525 39.29 2.76 66.14
N VAL A 526 38.72 2.35 67.28
CA VAL A 526 39.02 2.75 68.66
C VAL A 526 38.31 4.02 69.20
N GLY A 527 37.39 3.79 70.15
CA GLY A 527 37.35 4.58 71.39
C GLY A 527 36.17 5.53 71.64
N LYS A 528 35.09 4.98 72.22
CA LYS A 528 34.38 5.47 73.42
C LYS A 528 33.92 6.95 73.57
N LEU A 529 32.63 7.05 73.92
CA LEU A 529 31.95 7.93 74.90
C LEU A 529 31.12 9.12 74.38
N VAL A 530 29.89 9.12 74.89
CA VAL A 530 28.80 10.13 74.81
C VAL A 530 29.05 11.24 75.85
N PRO A 531 28.19 12.27 75.94
CA PRO A 531 28.24 13.61 75.34
C PRO A 531 28.83 14.66 76.32
N PRO A 532 28.73 15.97 76.05
CA PRO A 532 27.98 16.74 77.05
C PRO A 532 27.14 17.92 76.52
N THR A 533 26.15 18.21 77.34
CA THR A 533 25.29 19.39 77.39
C THR A 533 25.89 20.50 78.28
N VAL A 534 25.84 21.74 77.78
CA VAL A 534 25.32 22.96 78.45
C VAL A 534 26.11 23.65 79.60
N ASN A 535 26.19 25.00 79.48
CA ASN A 535 26.50 26.10 80.44
C ASN A 535 27.97 26.42 80.78
N GLY A 536 28.44 27.68 80.87
CA GLY A 536 27.78 28.98 80.71
C GLY A 536 28.69 30.20 81.03
N THR A 537 28.13 31.38 80.78
CA THR A 537 28.28 32.70 81.47
C THR A 537 29.46 33.69 81.21
N GLY A 538 29.08 34.91 80.78
CA GLY A 538 29.68 36.23 81.09
C GLY A 538 30.65 36.84 80.05
N GLY A 539 30.56 38.07 79.52
CA GLY A 539 29.64 39.22 79.66
C GLY A 539 30.22 40.48 78.96
N ARG A 540 29.35 41.48 78.73
CA ARG A 540 29.56 42.94 78.44
C ARG A 540 29.44 43.51 77.00
N ARG A 541 28.51 44.48 76.93
CA ARG A 541 28.05 45.49 75.94
C ARG A 541 29.13 46.54 75.55
N PRO A 542 28.97 47.41 74.51
CA PRO A 542 27.78 48.23 74.11
C PRO A 542 27.45 48.17 72.59
N SER A 543 26.34 48.64 72.01
CA SER A 543 25.11 49.36 72.43
C SER A 543 24.18 49.55 71.21
N ILE A 544 22.87 49.31 71.41
CA ILE A 544 21.68 49.98 70.82
C ILE A 544 21.37 49.65 69.33
N ALA A 545 20.21 49.09 68.92
CA ALA A 545 18.96 48.72 69.61
C ALA A 545 18.17 47.64 68.80
N PRO A 546 17.41 46.77 69.48
CA PRO A 546 16.24 46.06 68.93
C PRO A 546 14.92 46.60 69.53
N VAL A 547 13.88 46.67 68.68
CA VAL A 547 12.47 47.05 68.96
C VAL A 547 11.67 46.33 67.84
N GLN A 548 10.59 45.56 67.99
CA GLN A 548 9.71 45.19 69.10
C GLN A 548 8.79 44.03 68.63
N GLU A 549 8.42 43.18 69.58
CA GLU A 549 7.35 42.17 69.51
C GLU A 549 5.98 42.77 69.87
N ILE A 550 4.93 42.24 69.22
CA ILE A 550 3.57 41.95 69.73
C ILE A 550 2.59 43.12 70.01
N ALA A 551 1.33 42.82 69.64
CA ALA A 551 0.00 43.36 70.04
C ALA A 551 -0.73 43.98 68.83
N ASP A 552 -1.95 43.59 68.41
CA ASP A 552 -3.07 43.01 69.14
C ASP A 552 -3.99 42.16 68.24
N SER A 553 -4.65 41.21 68.89
CA SER A 553 -5.83 40.50 68.42
C SER A 553 -7.10 41.36 68.59
N SER A 554 -8.19 40.96 67.92
CA SER A 554 -9.57 41.50 67.97
C SER A 554 -9.82 42.70 67.03
N LEU A 555 -10.61 42.58 65.97
CA LEU A 555 -12.06 42.37 65.86
C LEU A 555 -12.34 42.12 64.35
N ILE A 556 -13.08 41.14 63.79
CA ILE A 556 -14.21 40.28 64.18
C ILE A 556 -14.26 39.07 63.20
N LEU A 557 -14.48 37.86 63.72
CA LEU A 557 -14.91 36.62 63.01
C LEU A 557 -16.44 36.66 62.72
N PRO A 558 -17.10 35.80 61.90
CA PRO A 558 -16.73 34.40 61.61
C PRO A 558 -16.98 33.84 60.18
N CYS A 559 -16.42 32.64 59.96
CA CYS A 559 -16.77 31.52 59.06
C CYS A 559 -17.78 31.71 57.91
N ASP A 560 -17.40 31.27 56.70
CA ASP A 560 -18.03 30.07 56.09
C ASP A 560 -17.25 29.50 54.90
N LEU A 561 -17.48 28.20 54.68
CA LEU A 561 -16.91 27.30 53.69
C LEU A 561 -17.33 27.61 52.23
N LEU A 562 -16.46 27.18 51.31
CA LEU A 562 -16.65 26.89 49.86
C LEU A 562 -16.26 27.98 48.84
N SER A 563 -15.57 27.49 47.80
CA SER A 563 -15.19 28.08 46.50
C SER A 563 -14.17 29.21 46.44
N ASP A 564 -13.04 28.93 45.79
CA ASP A 564 -12.23 29.83 44.93
C ASP A 564 -11.42 28.90 44.00
N GLN A 565 -11.92 28.46 42.84
CA GLN A 565 -11.98 29.18 41.57
C GLN A 565 -10.71 30.00 41.28
N SER A 566 -9.70 29.35 40.70
CA SER A 566 -8.57 30.04 40.09
C SER A 566 -9.00 30.65 38.75
N GLU A 567 -9.47 31.89 38.87
CA GLU A 567 -9.40 33.02 37.95
C GLU A 567 -8.95 32.74 36.51
N ASP A 568 -9.93 32.61 35.62
CA ASP A 568 -9.89 33.24 34.30
C ASP A 568 -11.33 33.46 33.81
N ASP A 569 -12.17 34.08 34.66
CA ASP A 569 -13.49 34.63 34.32
C ASP A 569 -13.90 35.69 35.34
N SER A 570 -13.54 36.97 35.12
CA SER A 570 -14.43 38.10 35.48
C SER A 570 -14.00 39.44 34.86
N VAL A 571 -14.82 39.89 33.90
CA VAL A 571 -15.36 41.25 33.76
C VAL A 571 -14.38 42.43 33.60
N PHE A 572 -14.17 42.84 32.35
CA PHE A 572 -14.26 44.27 31.99
C PHE A 572 -15.67 44.54 31.46
N THR A 573 -16.39 45.44 32.13
CA THR A 573 -17.68 45.97 31.70
C THR A 573 -17.53 46.93 30.51
N ASP A 574 -18.34 46.69 29.48
CA ASP A 574 -18.90 47.62 28.50
C ASP A 574 -17.97 48.49 27.63
N GLU A 575 -17.63 47.95 26.45
CA GLU A 575 -17.85 48.64 25.17
C GLU A 575 -18.77 47.77 24.32
N LYS A 576 -19.96 48.29 23.98
CA LYS A 576 -21.04 47.59 23.29
C LYS A 576 -20.61 47.07 21.90
N GLY A 577 -20.73 45.75 21.67
CA GLY A 577 -20.81 45.18 20.31
C GLY A 577 -20.31 43.74 20.16
N HIS A 578 -21.27 42.81 19.98
CA HIS A 578 -21.16 41.40 19.56
C HIS A 578 -21.08 40.31 20.66
N SER A 579 -22.12 39.48 20.68
CA SER A 579 -22.30 38.27 21.48
C SER A 579 -21.13 37.27 21.35
N SER A 580 -20.34 37.09 22.41
CA SER A 580 -19.37 35.99 22.47
C SER A 580 -20.11 34.66 22.57
N THR A 581 -19.98 33.83 21.55
CA THR A 581 -20.52 32.47 21.51
C THR A 581 -19.79 31.60 22.54
N GLU A 582 -20.54 30.99 23.46
CA GLU A 582 -19.98 30.14 24.51
C GLU A 582 -19.68 28.73 23.95
N TYR A 583 -18.47 28.21 24.20
CA TYR A 583 -18.03 26.89 23.74
C TYR A 583 -18.12 25.85 24.86
N VAL A 584 -18.79 24.74 24.60
CA VAL A 584 -18.94 23.60 25.52
C VAL A 584 -18.06 22.45 25.04
N LYS A 585 -17.29 21.83 25.95
CA LYS A 585 -16.52 20.62 25.62
C LYS A 585 -17.47 19.43 25.60
N GLY A 586 -17.51 18.71 24.48
CA GLY A 586 -18.36 17.53 24.35
C GLY A 586 -18.05 16.71 23.11
N TYR A 587 -18.67 15.54 23.02
CA TYR A 587 -18.61 14.71 21.82
C TYR A 587 -19.61 15.21 20.79
N PRO A 588 -19.21 15.35 19.51
CA PRO A 588 -20.14 15.76 18.46
C PRO A 588 -21.31 14.75 18.38
N LEU A 589 -22.54 15.25 18.49
CA LEU A 589 -23.75 14.42 18.54
C LEU A 589 -23.98 13.61 17.26
N ASN A 590 -23.56 14.16 16.11
CA ASN A 590 -23.78 13.55 14.81
C ASN A 590 -22.42 13.13 14.21
N SER A 591 -22.15 11.83 14.18
CA SER A 591 -21.06 11.26 13.39
C SER A 591 -21.55 10.96 11.96
N PRO A 592 -20.85 11.42 10.91
CA PRO A 592 -21.30 11.22 9.53
C PRO A 592 -21.20 9.76 9.05
N TYR A 593 -20.39 8.93 9.72
CA TYR A 593 -20.23 7.52 9.39
C TYR A 593 -20.11 6.65 10.64
N ILE A 594 -20.45 5.37 10.49
CA ILE A 594 -20.36 4.37 11.56
C ILE A 594 -18.89 3.96 11.77
N GLY A 595 -18.42 3.96 13.01
CA GLY A 595 -17.02 3.62 13.33
C GLY A 595 -16.07 4.81 13.37
N SER A 596 -16.58 6.05 13.39
CA SER A 596 -15.80 7.23 13.75
C SER A 596 -15.31 7.14 15.19
N SER A 597 -14.08 7.56 15.45
CA SER A 597 -13.53 7.71 16.80
C SER A 597 -14.11 8.96 17.45
N PRO A 598 -14.80 8.85 18.60
CA PRO A 598 -15.33 10.02 19.29
C PRO A 598 -14.19 10.76 19.98
N THR A 599 -13.96 12.00 19.59
CA THR A 599 -13.01 12.92 20.24
C THR A 599 -13.78 14.04 20.93
N LEU A 600 -13.30 14.46 22.10
CA LEU A 600 -13.83 15.66 22.76
C LEU A 600 -13.45 16.88 21.94
N CYS A 601 -14.44 17.65 21.51
CA CYS A 601 -14.25 18.86 20.70
C CYS A 601 -14.86 20.07 21.40
N HIS A 602 -14.43 21.27 20.98
CA HIS A 602 -15.09 22.52 21.36
C HIS A 602 -16.35 22.69 20.53
N LEU A 603 -17.51 22.34 21.11
CA LEU A 603 -18.81 22.45 20.49
C LEU A 603 -19.45 23.81 20.80
N LEU A 604 -20.38 24.23 19.94
CA LEU A 604 -21.24 25.37 20.23
C LEU A 604 -22.33 24.94 21.22
N ALA A 605 -22.68 25.81 22.18
CA ALA A 605 -23.76 25.55 23.12
C ALA A 605 -25.11 25.28 22.42
N GLU A 606 -25.40 26.05 21.37
CA GLU A 606 -26.56 25.82 20.49
C GLU A 606 -26.12 25.38 19.09
N LYS A 607 -26.89 24.47 18.48
CA LYS A 607 -26.63 23.97 17.13
C LYS A 607 -26.87 25.09 16.12
N ALA A 608 -25.82 25.49 15.40
CA ALA A 608 -25.94 26.49 14.34
C ALA A 608 -26.86 26.01 13.19
N PRO A 609 -27.76 26.86 12.67
CA PRO A 609 -28.60 26.51 11.53
C PRO A 609 -27.78 26.49 10.24
N PHE A 610 -28.17 25.65 9.27
CA PHE A 610 -27.45 25.47 8.00
C PHE A 610 -27.25 26.77 7.21
N CYS A 611 -28.16 27.75 7.34
CA CYS A 611 -28.04 29.04 6.67
C CYS A 611 -26.88 29.89 7.20
N CYS A 612 -26.47 29.74 8.47
CA CYS A 612 -25.33 30.47 9.04
C CYS A 612 -23.97 29.90 8.63
N LEU A 613 -23.94 28.68 8.08
CA LEU A 613 -22.68 28.06 7.61
C LEU A 613 -22.27 28.57 6.22
N ARG A 614 -23.21 29.13 5.45
CA ARG A 614 -22.95 29.67 4.11
C ARG A 614 -22.51 31.14 4.22
N LEU A 615 -21.34 31.46 3.68
CA LEU A 615 -20.81 32.82 3.66
C LEU A 615 -21.37 33.66 2.50
N ASP A 616 -21.50 33.06 1.32
CA ASP A 616 -21.92 33.71 0.07
C ASP A 616 -23.29 34.41 0.11
N GLN A 617 -24.19 33.99 1.02
CA GLN A 617 -25.51 34.62 1.18
C GLN A 617 -25.77 34.95 2.64
N GLY A 618 -25.93 36.24 2.93
CA GLY A 618 -26.36 36.70 4.25
C GLY A 618 -27.71 36.10 4.63
N CYS A 619 -27.83 35.61 5.86
CA CYS A 619 -29.08 35.05 6.39
C CYS A 619 -29.73 36.03 7.38
N ARG A 620 -30.95 35.73 7.84
CA ARG A 620 -31.64 36.56 8.84
C ARG A 620 -30.95 36.59 10.20
N HIS A 621 -30.05 35.63 10.49
CA HIS A 621 -29.28 35.59 11.73
C HIS A 621 -28.01 36.45 11.64
N ASN A 622 -27.30 36.41 10.51
CA ASN A 622 -26.10 37.21 10.22
C ASN A 622 -26.14 37.67 8.76
N SER A 623 -26.09 38.99 8.53
CA SER A 623 -26.15 39.62 7.20
C SER A 623 -24.79 39.80 6.53
N PHE A 624 -23.77 39.04 6.94
CA PHE A 624 -22.42 39.16 6.39
C PHE A 624 -22.27 38.29 5.14
N GLU A 625 -21.91 38.91 4.02
CA GLU A 625 -21.65 38.24 2.74
C GLU A 625 -20.17 37.84 2.56
N ASP A 626 -19.26 38.52 3.26
CA ASP A 626 -17.81 38.29 3.15
C ASP A 626 -17.22 37.73 4.45
N ALA A 627 -16.22 36.86 4.33
CA ALA A 627 -15.46 36.35 5.48
C ALA A 627 -14.78 37.48 6.27
N LYS A 628 -14.39 38.57 5.59
CA LYS A 628 -13.74 39.72 6.25
C LYS A 628 -14.73 40.49 7.13
N ALA A 629 -16.02 40.50 6.80
CA ALA A 629 -17.05 41.17 7.59
C ALA A 629 -17.30 40.48 8.93
N TYR A 630 -16.98 39.17 9.04
CA TYR A 630 -17.01 38.44 10.30
C TYR A 630 -15.89 38.86 11.27
N GLY A 631 -14.84 39.55 10.81
CA GLY A 631 -13.79 40.08 11.68
C GLY A 631 -13.03 39.00 12.47
N PHE A 632 -12.66 37.90 11.82
CA PHE A 632 -11.92 36.81 12.48
C PHE A 632 -10.61 37.32 13.11
N LYS A 633 -10.40 37.00 14.40
CA LYS A 633 -9.20 37.40 15.17
C LYS A 633 -7.95 36.63 14.75
N ASN A 634 -8.11 35.33 14.51
CA ASN A 634 -7.04 34.43 14.10
C ASN A 634 -7.00 34.29 12.58
N LYS A 635 -5.83 33.94 12.05
CA LYS A 635 -5.67 33.70 10.61
C LYS A 635 -6.53 32.53 10.14
N LEU A 636 -7.00 32.63 8.90
CA LEU A 636 -7.95 31.68 8.33
C LEU A 636 -7.26 30.43 7.74
N ILE A 637 -7.91 29.27 7.86
CA ILE A 637 -7.58 28.06 7.10
C ILE A 637 -8.64 27.91 5.99
N ILE A 638 -8.20 27.86 4.74
CA ILE A 638 -9.10 27.63 3.59
C ILE A 638 -8.83 26.23 3.05
N VAL A 639 -9.88 25.43 2.89
CA VAL A 639 -9.81 24.09 2.29
C VAL A 639 -10.56 24.11 0.97
N SER A 640 -9.85 23.82 -0.12
CA SER A 640 -10.43 23.61 -1.44
C SER A 640 -10.66 22.12 -1.66
N ALA A 641 -11.91 21.70 -1.85
CA ALA A 641 -12.31 20.32 -2.12
C ALA A 641 -13.39 20.29 -3.20
N GLU A 642 -13.60 19.17 -3.90
CA GLU A 642 -14.66 19.07 -4.92
C GLU A 642 -16.04 18.84 -4.30
N THR A 643 -16.12 17.98 -3.28
CA THR A 643 -17.36 17.61 -2.59
C THR A 643 -17.15 17.69 -1.09
N ALA A 644 -18.22 18.01 -0.35
CA ALA A 644 -18.23 17.97 1.10
C ALA A 644 -18.39 16.52 1.61
N GLY A 645 -17.42 15.65 1.33
CA GLY A 645 -17.44 14.25 1.71
C GLY A 645 -17.14 14.01 3.20
N ASN A 646 -17.42 12.80 3.68
CA ASN A 646 -17.19 12.40 5.08
C ASN A 646 -15.72 12.50 5.51
N GLY A 647 -14.77 12.37 4.57
CA GLY A 647 -13.35 12.57 4.87
C GLY A 647 -13.04 13.95 5.47
N LEU A 648 -13.75 15.02 5.05
CA LEU A 648 -13.55 16.36 5.60
C LEU A 648 -13.95 16.48 7.08
N TYR A 649 -14.82 15.60 7.58
CA TYR A 649 -15.11 15.53 9.01
C TYR A 649 -13.82 15.20 9.79
N ASN A 650 -13.01 14.26 9.27
CA ASN A 650 -11.72 13.87 9.85
C ASN A 650 -10.64 14.95 9.70
N PHE A 651 -10.85 15.97 8.86
CA PHE A 651 -10.02 17.16 8.83
C PHE A 651 -10.35 18.11 9.99
N ILE A 652 -11.64 18.30 10.28
CA ILE A 652 -12.11 19.27 11.28
C ILE A 652 -11.90 18.77 12.71
N VAL A 653 -12.12 17.48 12.95
CA VAL A 653 -12.01 16.84 14.27
C VAL A 653 -10.68 17.15 14.99
N PRO A 654 -9.50 16.83 14.42
CA PRO A 654 -8.22 17.07 15.11
C PRO A 654 -7.89 18.56 15.31
N LEU A 655 -8.46 19.46 14.49
CA LEU A 655 -8.31 20.91 14.62
C LEU A 655 -9.17 21.52 15.74
N ARG A 656 -10.30 20.88 16.07
CA ARG A 656 -11.28 21.36 17.07
C ARG A 656 -11.23 20.60 18.39
N ALA A 657 -10.23 19.73 18.55
CA ALA A 657 -10.07 18.91 19.73
C ALA A 657 -9.87 19.72 21.03
N TYR A 658 -10.30 19.15 22.16
CA TYR A 658 -10.31 19.79 23.47
C TYR A 658 -8.93 20.23 23.97
N TYR A 659 -7.87 19.52 23.55
CA TYR A 659 -6.49 19.78 23.96
C TYR A 659 -5.91 21.03 23.29
N ARG A 660 -6.60 21.63 22.32
CA ARG A 660 -6.24 22.93 21.75
C ARG A 660 -6.83 24.06 22.59
N PRO A 661 -6.03 25.11 22.89
CA PRO A 661 -6.54 26.25 23.63
C PRO A 661 -7.50 27.08 22.77
N ARG A 662 -8.54 27.64 23.40
CA ARG A 662 -9.60 28.41 22.70
C ARG A 662 -9.06 29.61 21.92
N LYS A 663 -8.00 30.25 22.41
CA LYS A 663 -7.36 31.42 21.80
C LYS A 663 -6.62 31.09 20.50
N GLU A 664 -6.21 29.82 20.29
CA GLU A 664 -5.44 29.37 19.12
C GLU A 664 -6.33 28.73 18.04
N LEU A 665 -7.65 28.66 18.26
CA LEU A 665 -8.56 28.05 17.30
C LEU A 665 -8.64 28.91 16.02
N ASN A 666 -8.14 28.35 14.92
CA ASN A 666 -8.24 28.99 13.61
C ASN A 666 -9.63 28.77 13.01
N PRO A 667 -10.27 29.79 12.40
CA PRO A 667 -11.47 29.60 11.60
C PRO A 667 -11.16 28.73 10.37
N ILE A 668 -12.15 27.95 9.92
CA ILE A 668 -12.02 27.04 8.78
C ILE A 668 -13.11 27.41 7.78
N VAL A 669 -12.73 27.65 6.53
CA VAL A 669 -13.64 27.89 5.42
C VAL A 669 -13.46 26.80 4.37
N LEU A 670 -14.55 26.08 4.09
CA LEU A 670 -14.59 25.03 3.07
C LEU A 670 -15.07 25.64 1.75
N LEU A 671 -14.23 25.57 0.74
CA LEU A 671 -14.47 26.10 -0.59
C LEU A 671 -14.61 24.92 -1.56
N LEU A 672 -15.80 24.78 -2.14
CA LEU A 672 -16.15 23.63 -2.98
C LEU A 672 -15.77 23.83 -4.46
N ASP A 673 -15.48 25.08 -4.87
CA ASP A 673 -15.08 25.41 -6.24
C ASP A 673 -14.09 26.58 -6.28
N ASN A 674 -13.21 26.57 -7.29
CA ASN A 674 -12.05 27.47 -7.40
C ASN A 674 -12.19 28.60 -8.44
N PRO A 675 -13.23 29.47 -8.43
CA PRO A 675 -13.09 30.76 -9.09
C PRO A 675 -12.32 31.72 -8.17
N LEU A 676 -11.50 32.59 -8.79
CA LEU A 676 -10.70 33.58 -8.07
C LEU A 676 -11.55 34.51 -7.20
N ASP A 677 -12.76 34.84 -7.67
CA ASP A 677 -13.68 35.72 -6.95
C ASP A 677 -14.14 35.08 -5.63
N SER A 678 -14.41 33.76 -5.60
CA SER A 678 -14.75 33.05 -4.36
C SER A 678 -13.58 32.97 -3.37
N LEU A 679 -12.34 32.87 -3.84
CA LEU A 679 -11.16 32.88 -2.96
C LEU A 679 -10.96 34.23 -2.28
N LEU A 680 -11.24 35.33 -3.00
CA LEU A 680 -11.18 36.68 -2.44
C LEU A 680 -12.30 36.93 -1.42
N GLN A 681 -13.53 36.48 -1.69
CA GLN A 681 -14.64 36.53 -0.73
C GLN A 681 -14.35 35.72 0.55
N CYS A 682 -13.67 34.58 0.41
CA CYS A 682 -13.21 33.78 1.53
C CYS A 682 -12.09 34.44 2.34
N GLY A 683 -11.42 35.48 1.81
CA GLY A 683 -10.39 36.21 2.55
C GLY A 683 -8.99 35.59 2.50
N ILE A 684 -8.58 35.05 1.34
CA ILE A 684 -7.26 34.41 1.16
C ILE A 684 -6.04 35.28 1.54
N ILE A 685 -6.17 36.61 1.55
CA ILE A 685 -5.06 37.56 1.83
C ILE A 685 -4.58 37.48 3.29
N TYR A 686 -5.48 37.14 4.22
CA TYR A 686 -5.13 37.00 5.64
C TYR A 686 -5.23 35.53 6.11
N ALA A 687 -5.37 34.60 5.17
CA ALA A 687 -5.29 33.18 5.44
C ALA A 687 -3.84 32.77 5.74
N ASP A 688 -3.66 31.85 6.68
CA ASP A 688 -2.35 31.29 6.99
C ASP A 688 -2.02 30.15 6.02
N ASN A 689 -3.00 29.25 5.83
CA ASN A 689 -2.84 28.02 5.07
C ASN A 689 -4.01 27.84 4.07
N LEU A 690 -3.65 27.52 2.83
CA LEU A 690 -4.56 27.02 1.80
C LEU A 690 -4.30 25.53 1.59
N VAL A 691 -5.30 24.71 1.87
CA VAL A 691 -5.25 23.25 1.63
C VAL A 691 -5.97 22.96 0.33
N VAL A 692 -5.25 22.47 -0.68
CA VAL A 692 -5.82 22.02 -1.96
C VAL A 692 -5.88 20.51 -1.94
N VAL A 693 -7.10 19.99 -1.81
CA VAL A 693 -7.42 18.57 -1.89
C VAL A 693 -7.68 18.25 -3.36
N ASP A 694 -7.15 17.13 -3.83
CA ASP A 694 -7.31 16.76 -5.23
C ASP A 694 -8.73 16.27 -5.51
N LYS A 695 -9.19 16.51 -6.74
CA LYS A 695 -10.57 16.26 -7.14
C LYS A 695 -10.78 14.76 -7.36
N GLU A 696 -11.87 14.21 -6.84
CA GLU A 696 -12.15 12.78 -6.98
C GLU A 696 -12.27 12.38 -8.45
N SER A 697 -12.80 13.29 -9.28
CA SER A 697 -13.02 13.10 -10.71
C SER A 697 -11.75 13.08 -11.57
N THR A 698 -10.64 13.71 -11.14
CA THR A 698 -9.39 13.76 -11.91
C THR A 698 -8.48 12.56 -11.66
N MET A 699 -8.82 11.73 -10.66
CA MET A 699 -7.99 10.62 -10.18
C MET A 699 -8.01 9.39 -11.08
N SER A 700 -9.02 9.24 -11.93
CA SER A 700 -9.17 8.09 -12.84
C SER A 700 -8.47 8.30 -14.20
N ALA A 701 -7.49 9.19 -14.28
CA ALA A 701 -6.78 9.46 -15.53
C ALA A 701 -5.91 8.26 -15.95
N GLU A 702 -5.86 7.97 -17.25
CA GLU A 702 -5.03 6.89 -17.81
C GLU A 702 -3.53 7.18 -17.68
N GLU A 703 -3.14 8.45 -17.77
CA GLU A 703 -1.76 8.91 -17.61
C GLU A 703 -1.56 9.60 -16.26
N ASP A 704 -0.48 9.23 -15.56
CA ASP A 704 -0.16 9.75 -14.23
C ASP A 704 0.03 11.29 -14.22
N TYR A 705 0.50 11.90 -15.33
CA TYR A 705 0.68 13.36 -15.43
C TYR A 705 -0.63 14.13 -15.55
N MET A 706 -1.67 13.51 -16.12
CA MET A 706 -2.94 14.17 -16.37
C MET A 706 -3.82 14.23 -15.12
N ALA A 707 -3.62 13.31 -14.16
CA ALA A 707 -4.38 13.26 -12.92
C ALA A 707 -4.28 14.57 -12.12
N ASP A 708 -3.07 15.08 -11.91
CA ASP A 708 -2.84 16.27 -11.07
C ASP A 708 -2.68 17.57 -11.89
N ALA A 709 -2.88 17.55 -13.22
CA ALA A 709 -2.51 18.69 -14.07
C ALA A 709 -3.27 19.98 -13.69
N LYS A 710 -4.57 19.87 -13.40
CA LYS A 710 -5.41 21.02 -13.06
C LYS A 710 -5.07 21.59 -11.69
N THR A 711 -4.81 20.74 -10.69
CA THR A 711 -4.44 21.17 -9.34
C THR A 711 -3.10 21.87 -9.34
N ILE A 712 -2.10 21.32 -10.03
CA ILE A 712 -0.76 21.91 -10.15
C ILE A 712 -0.83 23.29 -10.83
N VAL A 713 -1.56 23.41 -11.95
CA VAL A 713 -1.70 24.70 -12.65
C VAL A 713 -2.39 25.74 -11.76
N ASN A 714 -3.45 25.36 -11.05
CA ASN A 714 -4.15 26.26 -10.13
C ASN A 714 -3.26 26.68 -8.96
N VAL A 715 -2.47 25.77 -8.41
CA VAL A 715 -1.56 26.10 -7.30
C VAL A 715 -0.43 27.00 -7.80
N GLN A 716 0.07 26.76 -9.01
CA GLN A 716 1.12 27.58 -9.61
C GLN A 716 0.65 29.01 -9.89
N THR A 717 -0.64 29.21 -10.23
CA THR A 717 -1.21 30.56 -10.33
C THR A 717 -1.37 31.19 -8.95
N MET A 718 -1.84 30.45 -7.94
CA MET A 718 -1.93 30.94 -6.55
C MET A 718 -0.56 31.33 -5.99
N PHE A 719 0.49 30.55 -6.25
CA PHE A 719 1.84 30.86 -5.81
C PHE A 719 2.39 32.17 -6.42
N ARG A 720 1.95 32.53 -7.64
CA ARG A 720 2.33 33.79 -8.29
C ARG A 720 1.51 34.97 -7.77
N LEU A 721 0.24 34.75 -7.44
CA LEU A 721 -0.66 35.78 -6.91
C LEU A 721 -0.38 36.08 -5.44
N PHE A 722 -0.20 35.05 -4.61
CA PHE A 722 -0.06 35.14 -3.16
C PHE A 722 1.20 34.39 -2.69
N PRO A 723 2.39 35.02 -2.76
CA PRO A 723 3.65 34.37 -2.38
C PRO A 723 3.82 34.20 -0.85
N SER A 724 3.08 34.97 -0.04
CA SER A 724 3.07 34.89 1.42
C SER A 724 2.25 33.72 1.96
N LEU A 725 1.35 33.18 1.14
CA LEU A 725 0.43 32.12 1.54
C LEU A 725 1.15 30.77 1.59
N SER A 726 0.99 30.05 2.70
CA SER A 726 1.40 28.65 2.78
C SER A 726 0.37 27.78 2.07
N ILE A 727 0.80 27.08 1.03
CA ILE A 727 -0.09 26.19 0.24
C ILE A 727 0.32 24.75 0.50
N ILE A 728 -0.65 23.96 0.94
CA ILE A 728 -0.53 22.51 1.14
C ILE A 728 -1.36 21.84 0.05
N THR A 729 -0.75 20.97 -0.74
CA THR A 729 -1.39 20.33 -1.89
C THR A 729 -1.32 18.82 -1.81
N GLU A 730 -2.46 18.18 -1.97
CA GLU A 730 -2.57 16.77 -2.27
C GLU A 730 -2.21 16.50 -3.74
N LEU A 731 -1.45 15.44 -3.98
CA LEU A 731 -1.20 14.88 -5.31
C LEU A 731 -1.46 13.38 -5.30
N THR A 732 -2.00 12.86 -6.41
CA THR A 732 -2.13 11.41 -6.63
C THR A 732 -0.79 10.71 -6.65
N HIS A 733 0.12 11.20 -7.49
CA HIS A 733 1.37 10.54 -7.77
C HIS A 733 2.56 11.36 -7.27
N PRO A 734 3.53 10.72 -6.59
CA PRO A 734 4.72 11.42 -6.14
C PRO A 734 5.57 11.90 -7.33
N SER A 735 5.46 11.29 -8.52
CA SER A 735 6.15 11.74 -9.74
C SER A 735 5.86 13.21 -10.10
N ASN A 736 4.65 13.68 -9.81
CA ASN A 736 4.19 15.03 -10.18
C ASN A 736 4.72 16.14 -9.25
N MET A 737 5.34 15.78 -8.11
CA MET A 737 5.91 16.75 -7.15
C MET A 737 6.92 17.71 -7.76
N ARG A 738 7.57 17.32 -8.87
CA ARG A 738 8.55 18.15 -9.59
C ARG A 738 7.92 19.43 -10.18
N PHE A 739 6.62 19.43 -10.46
CA PHE A 739 5.95 20.54 -11.13
C PHE A 739 5.40 21.60 -10.17
N MET A 740 5.47 21.35 -8.85
CA MET A 740 4.89 22.22 -7.83
C MET A 740 5.61 23.56 -7.64
N GLN A 741 6.90 23.64 -7.96
CA GLN A 741 7.66 24.87 -7.85
C GLN A 741 8.50 25.08 -9.11
N PHE A 742 7.91 25.70 -10.14
CA PHE A 742 8.65 26.11 -11.32
C PHE A 742 9.16 27.54 -11.18
N ARG A 743 10.47 27.69 -10.97
CA ARG A 743 11.18 28.98 -11.06
C ARG A 743 12.19 28.91 -12.19
N ALA A 744 12.24 29.96 -13.02
CA ALA A 744 13.12 30.00 -14.20
C ALA A 744 14.62 29.99 -13.86
N LYS A 745 15.01 30.21 -12.59
CA LYS A 745 16.41 30.24 -12.11
C LYS A 745 16.59 29.32 -10.90
N ASP A 746 16.28 28.03 -11.04
CA ASP A 746 16.42 27.08 -9.93
C ASP A 746 17.68 26.22 -10.06
N CYS A 747 18.77 26.66 -9.44
CA CYS A 747 20.04 25.91 -9.42
C CYS A 747 19.93 24.57 -8.67
N TYR A 748 19.00 24.46 -7.70
CA TYR A 748 18.82 23.26 -6.88
C TYR A 748 18.09 22.14 -7.62
N SER A 749 17.22 22.45 -8.58
CA SER A 749 16.41 21.43 -9.28
C SER A 749 17.29 20.36 -9.96
N LEU A 750 18.38 20.78 -10.61
CA LEU A 750 19.29 19.84 -11.26
C LEU A 750 20.12 19.05 -10.24
N ALA A 751 20.64 19.71 -9.20
CA ALA A 751 21.47 19.07 -8.17
C ALA A 751 20.67 18.00 -7.39
N LEU A 752 19.45 18.34 -6.97
CA LEU A 752 18.57 17.42 -6.25
C LEU A 752 18.11 16.26 -7.13
N SER A 753 17.82 16.51 -8.41
CA SER A 753 17.47 15.42 -9.35
C SER A 753 18.64 14.45 -9.57
N LYS A 754 19.89 14.94 -9.60
CA LYS A 754 21.08 14.08 -9.65
C LYS A 754 21.23 13.23 -8.39
N LEU A 755 21.00 13.81 -7.21
CA LEU A 755 21.04 13.08 -5.94
C LEU A 755 19.92 12.03 -5.86
N GLU A 756 18.70 12.39 -6.23
CA GLU A 756 17.56 11.49 -6.30
C GLU A 756 17.86 10.28 -7.20
N LYS A 757 18.38 10.52 -8.41
CA LYS A 757 18.73 9.43 -9.32
C LYS A 757 19.79 8.52 -8.72
N LYS A 758 20.84 9.09 -8.12
CA LYS A 758 21.90 8.35 -7.46
C LYS A 758 21.40 7.51 -6.28
N GLU A 759 20.44 8.01 -5.51
CA GLU A 759 19.83 7.29 -4.39
C GLU A 759 18.85 6.21 -4.86
N ARG A 760 18.16 6.42 -5.99
CA ARG A 760 17.33 5.38 -6.62
C ARG A 760 18.18 4.23 -7.16
N ASP A 761 19.33 4.55 -7.76
CA ASP A 761 20.30 3.55 -8.24
C ASP A 761 20.91 2.72 -7.10
N LYS A 762 21.01 3.31 -5.89
CA LYS A 762 21.40 2.60 -4.67
C LYS A 762 20.28 1.75 -4.05
N GLY A 763 19.06 1.81 -4.60
CA GLY A 763 17.90 1.06 -4.10
C GLY A 763 17.25 1.68 -2.86
N SER A 764 17.31 3.00 -2.68
CA SER A 764 16.65 3.67 -1.55
C SER A 764 15.12 3.73 -1.72
N ASN A 765 14.40 3.55 -0.61
CA ASN A 765 12.93 3.55 -0.55
C ASN A 765 12.31 4.96 -0.63
N LEU A 766 13.13 6.01 -0.55
CA LEU A 766 12.69 7.41 -0.36
C LEU A 766 13.36 8.37 -1.35
N ALA A 767 13.40 8.01 -2.63
CA ALA A 767 14.02 8.85 -3.66
C ALA A 767 13.43 10.28 -3.71
N PHE A 768 12.12 10.41 -3.46
CA PHE A 768 11.42 11.71 -3.46
C PHE A 768 11.69 12.58 -2.23
N MET A 769 12.36 12.07 -1.18
CA MET A 769 12.63 12.81 0.07
C MET A 769 13.40 14.11 -0.16
N PHE A 770 14.31 14.12 -1.15
CA PHE A 770 15.15 15.29 -1.45
C PHE A 770 14.41 16.37 -2.23
N ARG A 771 13.13 16.19 -2.57
CA ARG A 771 12.35 17.21 -3.27
C ARG A 771 11.89 18.28 -2.29
N LEU A 772 12.26 19.52 -2.58
CA LEU A 772 11.98 20.68 -1.71
C LEU A 772 10.50 20.83 -1.33
N PRO A 773 9.53 20.66 -2.25
CA PRO A 773 8.11 20.80 -1.89
C PRO A 773 7.65 19.76 -0.86
N PHE A 774 8.23 18.56 -0.89
CA PHE A 774 7.95 17.50 0.09
C PHE A 774 8.67 17.76 1.42
N ALA A 775 9.96 18.13 1.39
CA ALA A 775 10.72 18.44 2.59
C ALA A 775 10.12 19.63 3.38
N ALA A 776 9.57 20.62 2.67
CA ALA A 776 8.86 21.76 3.26
C ALA A 776 7.45 21.42 3.76
N GLY A 777 6.93 20.21 3.50
CA GLY A 777 5.57 19.81 3.89
C GLY A 777 4.45 20.49 3.11
N ARG A 778 4.76 21.08 1.94
CA ARG A 778 3.78 21.71 1.06
C ARG A 778 3.07 20.70 0.18
N VAL A 779 3.62 19.51 0.02
CA VAL A 779 3.07 18.48 -0.86
C VAL A 779 2.94 17.16 -0.11
N PHE A 780 1.81 16.51 -0.32
CA PHE A 780 1.50 15.20 0.24
C PHE A 780 0.90 14.30 -0.82
N SER A 781 1.26 13.01 -0.82
CA SER A 781 0.66 12.00 -1.69
C SER A 781 0.17 10.81 -0.87
N ILE A 782 -0.97 10.25 -1.27
CA ILE A 782 -1.60 9.12 -0.59
C ILE A 782 -0.71 7.88 -0.62
N SER A 783 0.08 7.69 -1.68
CA SER A 783 1.04 6.58 -1.82
C SER A 783 2.05 6.47 -0.68
N MET A 784 2.33 7.57 0.02
CA MET A 784 3.20 7.60 1.19
C MET A 784 2.63 6.86 2.41
N LEU A 785 1.32 6.62 2.43
CA LEU A 785 0.63 5.91 3.51
C LEU A 785 0.62 4.39 3.31
N ASP A 786 0.93 3.90 2.10
CA ASP A 786 0.93 2.46 1.80
C ASP A 786 1.90 1.70 2.70
N THR A 787 3.06 2.30 2.94
CA THR A 787 4.11 1.73 3.79
C THR A 787 3.67 1.53 5.23
N LEU A 788 2.66 2.29 5.70
CA LEU A 788 2.08 2.12 7.03
C LEU A 788 1.44 0.73 7.18
N LEU A 789 0.71 0.29 6.16
CA LEU A 789 0.09 -1.04 6.16
C LEU A 789 1.17 -2.13 6.08
N TYR A 790 2.19 -1.94 5.25
CA TYR A 790 3.24 -2.95 5.06
C TYR A 790 4.08 -3.15 6.31
N GLN A 791 4.39 -2.06 7.01
CA GLN A 791 5.12 -2.12 8.28
C GLN A 791 4.31 -2.74 9.41
N SER A 792 2.98 -2.66 9.36
CA SER A 792 2.14 -3.22 10.41
C SER A 792 2.31 -4.73 10.57
N PHE A 793 2.77 -5.44 9.53
CA PHE A 793 3.09 -6.87 9.61
C PHE A 793 4.24 -7.20 10.58
N VAL A 794 5.24 -6.32 10.68
CA VAL A 794 6.34 -6.49 11.64
C VAL A 794 6.04 -5.78 12.96
N LYS A 795 5.27 -4.69 12.89
CA LYS A 795 5.01 -3.77 13.98
C LYS A 795 3.51 -3.51 14.12
N ASP A 796 2.80 -4.39 14.82
CA ASP A 796 1.34 -4.32 15.03
C ASP A 796 0.88 -2.96 15.61
N TYR A 797 1.73 -2.32 16.40
CA TYR A 797 1.45 -1.04 17.07
C TYR A 797 1.57 0.19 16.16
N MET A 798 2.13 0.07 14.95
CA MET A 798 2.45 1.22 14.09
C MET A 798 1.19 2.02 13.72
N ILE A 799 0.11 1.32 13.37
CA ILE A 799 -1.17 1.95 13.02
C ILE A 799 -1.73 2.73 14.21
N LEU A 800 -1.71 2.13 15.40
CA LEU A 800 -2.24 2.74 16.63
C LEU A 800 -1.45 3.99 17.02
N ILE A 801 -0.11 3.93 16.99
CA ILE A 801 0.73 5.10 17.29
C ILE A 801 0.51 6.22 16.27
N ALA A 802 0.43 5.90 14.99
CA ALA A 802 0.16 6.89 13.96
C ALA A 802 -1.20 7.55 14.17
N ARG A 803 -2.26 6.80 14.52
CA ARG A 803 -3.60 7.35 14.82
C ARG A 803 -3.60 8.23 16.06
N LEU A 804 -2.85 7.88 17.11
CA LEU A 804 -2.70 8.68 18.32
C LEU A 804 -1.93 9.98 18.05
N LEU A 805 -0.81 9.93 17.31
CA LEU A 805 -0.04 11.11 16.92
C LEU A 805 -0.87 12.07 16.06
N LEU A 806 -1.73 11.52 15.20
CA LEU A 806 -2.63 12.30 14.35
C LEU A 806 -3.87 12.84 15.09
N GLY A 807 -4.13 12.39 16.33
CA GLY A 807 -5.31 12.77 17.10
C GLY A 807 -6.63 12.18 16.57
N LEU A 808 -6.56 11.10 15.77
CA LEU A 808 -7.75 10.37 15.29
C LEU A 808 -8.33 9.51 16.41
N ASP A 809 -7.50 8.67 17.02
CA ASP A 809 -7.88 7.88 18.18
C ASP A 809 -7.28 8.56 19.40
N THR A 810 -8.12 9.00 20.34
CA THR A 810 -7.64 9.60 21.60
C THR A 810 -8.05 8.70 22.75
N THR A 811 -7.07 8.13 23.44
CA THR A 811 -7.32 7.38 24.68
C THR A 811 -7.14 8.31 25.87
N PRO A 812 -7.90 8.15 26.96
CA PRO A 812 -7.65 8.93 28.18
C PRO A 812 -6.19 8.78 28.61
N GLY A 813 -5.49 9.89 28.86
CA GLY A 813 -4.07 9.88 29.20
C GLY A 813 -3.09 9.82 28.03
N SER A 814 -3.55 9.87 26.76
CA SER A 814 -2.65 10.02 25.60
C SER A 814 -2.39 11.48 25.27
N GLY A 815 -1.12 11.80 25.05
CA GLY A 815 -0.65 13.09 24.56
C GLY A 815 -1.00 13.38 23.10
N PHE A 816 -0.68 14.60 22.67
CA PHE A 816 -0.97 15.10 21.32
C PHE A 816 0.21 15.89 20.75
N LEU A 817 0.28 16.01 19.42
CA LEU A 817 1.32 16.77 18.73
C LEU A 817 1.07 18.27 18.81
N CYS A 818 2.09 19.04 19.17
CA CYS A 818 2.10 20.48 19.24
C CYS A 818 3.36 21.05 18.57
N ALA A 819 3.33 22.34 18.24
CA ALA A 819 4.46 23.06 17.67
C ALA A 819 4.83 24.23 18.58
N MET A 820 6.12 24.38 18.86
CA MET A 820 6.67 25.56 19.54
C MET A 820 7.61 26.28 18.59
N LYS A 821 7.37 27.57 18.35
CA LYS A 821 8.26 28.41 17.55
C LYS A 821 9.33 29.03 18.45
N VAL A 822 10.60 28.84 18.10
CA VAL A 822 11.73 29.47 18.79
C VAL A 822 11.76 30.96 18.47
N THR A 823 11.56 31.79 19.49
CA THR A 823 11.68 33.26 19.43
C THR A 823 13.07 33.71 19.87
N GLU A 824 13.37 35.01 19.76
CA GLU A 824 14.62 35.58 20.24
C GLU A 824 14.84 35.34 21.75
N GLU A 825 13.75 35.22 22.52
CA GLU A 825 13.78 34.94 23.95
C GLU A 825 14.13 33.50 24.29
N ASP A 826 14.04 32.56 23.35
CA ASP A 826 14.41 31.15 23.54
C ASP A 826 15.81 30.83 22.99
N LEU A 827 16.45 31.79 22.30
CA LEU A 827 17.75 31.59 21.66
C LEU A 827 18.89 31.34 22.67
N TRP A 828 18.75 31.77 23.93
CA TRP A 828 19.74 31.54 25.00
C TRP A 828 19.96 30.04 25.31
N ILE A 829 19.01 29.19 24.95
CA ILE A 829 19.09 27.74 25.15
C ILE A 829 20.22 27.13 24.28
N GLY A 830 20.42 27.68 23.08
CA GLY A 830 21.52 27.37 22.17
C GLY A 830 21.44 26.01 21.46
N THR A 831 21.26 24.92 22.20
CA THR A 831 21.29 23.54 21.65
C THR A 831 19.99 22.78 21.90
N TYR A 832 19.68 21.83 21.01
CA TYR A 832 18.52 20.96 21.12
C TYR A 832 18.52 20.14 22.42
N GLY A 833 19.68 19.64 22.87
CA GLY A 833 19.78 18.90 24.13
C GLY A 833 19.41 19.73 25.38
N ARG A 834 19.77 21.02 25.41
CA ARG A 834 19.36 21.93 26.49
C ARG A 834 17.88 22.27 26.42
N LEU A 835 17.34 22.42 25.21
CA LEU A 835 15.90 22.60 25.01
C LEU A 835 15.12 21.39 25.53
N PHE A 836 15.60 20.18 25.23
CA PHE A 836 15.02 18.94 25.73
C PHE A 836 14.94 18.95 27.26
N GLN A 837 16.02 19.34 27.95
CA GLN A 837 16.05 19.44 29.42
C GLN A 837 15.06 20.47 29.95
N LYS A 838 14.97 21.66 29.32
CA LYS A 838 14.03 22.72 29.73
C LYS A 838 12.58 22.25 29.60
N LEU A 839 12.20 21.68 28.45
CA LEU A 839 10.84 21.22 28.18
C LEU A 839 10.43 20.04 29.05
N CYS A 840 11.33 19.08 29.24
CA CYS A 840 11.06 17.90 30.06
C CYS A 840 10.92 18.27 31.55
N SER A 841 11.75 19.19 32.08
CA SER A 841 11.71 19.59 33.49
C SER A 841 10.58 20.54 33.85
N SER A 842 10.18 21.44 32.93
CA SER A 842 9.17 22.46 33.23
C SER A 842 7.74 22.01 32.92
N SER A 843 7.51 21.43 31.74
CA SER A 843 6.16 21.09 31.25
C SER A 843 5.96 19.61 30.92
N ALA A 844 6.96 18.77 31.18
CA ALA A 844 6.97 17.34 30.84
C ALA A 844 6.66 17.10 29.35
N GLU A 845 7.14 17.99 28.48
CA GLU A 845 6.98 17.89 27.02
C GLU A 845 8.20 17.20 26.40
N ILE A 846 7.94 16.32 25.43
CA ILE A 846 9.00 15.58 24.72
C ILE A 846 9.11 16.11 23.29
N PRO A 847 10.24 16.71 22.88
CA PRO A 847 10.44 17.12 21.50
C PRO A 847 10.78 15.91 20.60
N ILE A 848 10.19 15.87 19.40
CA ILE A 848 10.41 14.82 18.38
C ILE A 848 11.47 15.26 17.36
N GLY A 849 11.46 16.54 17.00
CA GLY A 849 12.28 17.05 15.90
C GLY A 849 12.12 18.55 15.71
N ILE A 850 12.80 19.08 14.70
CA ILE A 850 12.81 20.50 14.35
C ILE A 850 12.45 20.70 12.87
N TYR A 851 11.72 21.76 12.59
CA TYR A 851 11.42 22.26 11.26
C TYR A 851 12.15 23.58 11.06
N ARG A 852 13.05 23.60 10.08
CA ARG A 852 13.96 24.70 9.83
C ARG A 852 13.57 25.48 8.59
N THR A 853 13.70 26.79 8.65
CA THR A 853 13.52 27.69 7.50
C THR A 853 14.75 28.57 7.29
N GLU A 854 15.57 28.23 6.31
CA GLU A 854 16.81 28.95 5.99
C GLU A 854 16.57 30.00 4.88
N SER A 855 16.98 31.25 5.12
CA SER A 855 16.99 32.31 4.10
C SER A 855 18.35 32.38 3.43
N HIS A 856 18.47 31.85 2.20
CA HIS A 856 19.71 32.00 1.42
C HIS A 856 19.69 33.31 0.63
N ILE A 857 20.53 34.27 1.05
CA ILE A 857 20.90 35.42 0.24
C ILE A 857 21.92 34.92 -0.79
N PHE A 858 21.60 35.03 -2.09
CA PHE A 858 22.58 34.79 -3.14
C PHE A 858 23.73 35.79 -3.00
N SER A 859 24.91 35.35 -2.56
CA SER A 859 26.13 36.13 -2.76
C SER A 859 26.44 36.12 -4.26
N THR A 860 26.30 37.25 -4.92
CA THR A 860 26.60 37.49 -6.34
C THR A 860 28.09 37.39 -6.70
N SER A 861 28.87 36.58 -5.98
CA SER A 861 30.34 36.48 -6.12
C SER A 861 30.87 35.11 -6.55
N GLU A 862 30.02 34.10 -6.77
CA GLU A 862 30.45 32.78 -7.30
C GLU A 862 29.79 32.38 -8.62
N SER A 863 29.07 33.28 -9.28
CA SER A 863 28.60 33.07 -10.66
C SER A 863 29.62 33.54 -11.71
N GLN A 864 30.90 33.21 -11.49
CA GLN A 864 31.97 33.25 -12.48
C GLN A 864 32.86 32.01 -12.33
N VAL A 865 32.28 30.82 -12.40
CA VAL A 865 32.99 29.64 -12.87
C VAL A 865 32.23 29.14 -14.10
N SER A 866 32.67 29.62 -15.25
CA SER A 866 32.34 29.03 -16.54
C SER A 866 32.77 27.57 -16.53
N VAL A 867 31.81 26.66 -16.47
CA VAL A 867 32.04 25.25 -16.80
C VAL A 867 32.37 25.21 -18.29
N SER A 868 33.66 25.06 -18.59
CA SER A 868 34.16 24.68 -19.90
C SER A 868 33.52 23.36 -20.32
N VAL A 869 32.79 23.41 -21.43
CA VAL A 869 32.26 22.22 -22.11
C VAL A 869 33.38 21.69 -22.98
N ASP A 870 34.26 20.87 -22.42
CA ASP A 870 35.19 20.01 -23.15
C ASP A 870 35.41 18.77 -22.27
N ASP A 871 34.77 17.66 -22.67
CA ASP A 871 35.18 16.26 -22.47
C ASP A 871 33.96 15.33 -22.58
N CYS A 872 33.65 14.95 -23.82
CA CYS A 872 33.07 13.64 -24.15
C CYS A 872 33.23 13.42 -25.67
N GLU A 873 34.46 13.19 -26.11
CA GLU A 873 34.71 12.52 -27.39
C GLU A 873 34.51 11.02 -27.17
N ASP A 874 33.49 10.43 -27.82
CA ASP A 874 33.40 8.99 -28.01
C ASP A 874 33.24 8.67 -29.50
N THR A 875 34.25 7.96 -30.01
CA THR A 875 34.28 7.05 -31.16
C THR A 875 34.09 7.61 -32.58
N LYS A 876 35.23 7.67 -33.29
CA LYS A 876 35.38 7.75 -34.76
C LYS A 876 34.90 6.47 -35.44
N GLU A 877 34.10 6.61 -36.50
CA GLU A 877 34.19 5.76 -37.69
C GLU A 877 34.30 6.62 -38.96
N LYS A 878 35.15 6.17 -39.88
CA LYS A 878 35.62 6.82 -41.12
C LYS A 878 34.68 6.54 -42.29
N GLY A 879 34.63 7.45 -43.28
CA GLY A 879 34.21 7.11 -44.66
C GLY A 879 33.81 8.28 -45.56
N ASP A 880 34.82 8.95 -46.13
CA ASP A 880 34.98 9.51 -47.50
C ASP A 880 34.02 10.50 -48.19
N GLU A 881 34.65 11.63 -48.61
CA GLU A 881 34.56 12.40 -49.89
C GLU A 881 33.22 13.06 -50.34
N SER A 882 33.14 14.28 -50.94
CA SER A 882 34.06 15.39 -51.24
C SER A 882 33.28 16.65 -51.72
N ARG A 883 33.82 17.84 -51.41
CA ARG A 883 33.72 19.19 -52.08
C ARG A 883 32.37 19.93 -52.26
N SER A 884 32.22 21.10 -51.61
CA SER A 884 32.42 22.45 -52.20
C SER A 884 31.94 23.61 -51.27
N ASN A 885 32.57 24.78 -51.44
CA ASN A 885 32.44 26.06 -50.71
C ASN A 885 31.01 26.50 -50.30
N ASP A 886 30.82 27.05 -49.10
CA ASP A 886 30.77 28.50 -48.80
C ASP A 886 30.18 28.75 -47.38
N GLN A 887 30.71 29.79 -46.73
CA GLN A 887 30.13 30.60 -45.63
C GLN A 887 29.66 29.94 -44.32
N SER A 888 30.31 30.42 -43.25
CA SER A 888 29.90 30.35 -41.86
C SER A 888 28.54 31.02 -41.61
N ASP A 889 27.57 30.26 -41.08
CA ASP A 889 26.37 30.81 -40.45
C ASP A 889 26.10 30.10 -39.10
N HIS A 890 26.16 30.89 -38.03
CA HIS A 890 25.60 30.55 -36.71
C HIS A 890 24.06 30.59 -36.75
N PRO A 891 23.32 29.62 -36.20
CA PRO A 891 21.90 29.80 -35.93
C PRO A 891 21.67 30.34 -34.51
N LEU A 892 21.69 31.67 -34.37
CA LEU A 892 21.02 32.39 -33.27
C LEU A 892 19.55 32.65 -33.67
N LEU A 893 18.63 31.77 -33.26
CA LEU A 893 17.20 32.00 -33.40
C LEU A 893 16.48 31.84 -32.07
N ARG A 894 16.44 32.90 -31.25
CA ARG A 894 15.20 33.32 -30.54
C ARG A 894 15.27 34.76 -29.99
N LYS A 895 15.59 35.73 -30.83
CA LYS A 895 15.31 37.16 -30.59
C LYS A 895 14.71 37.80 -31.84
N LYS A 896 13.52 37.36 -32.25
CA LYS A 896 12.69 38.07 -33.23
C LYS A 896 11.21 37.93 -32.87
N SER A 897 10.74 38.82 -31.99
CA SER A 897 9.32 39.20 -31.92
C SER A 897 9.14 40.57 -31.26
N MET A 898 9.90 41.59 -31.66
CA MET A 898 9.72 42.97 -31.17
C MET A 898 10.19 44.02 -32.20
N GLN A 899 9.86 43.85 -33.49
CA GLN A 899 10.19 44.86 -34.51
C GLN A 899 9.01 45.32 -35.38
N TRP A 900 7.81 44.73 -35.24
CA TRP A 900 6.62 45.18 -35.99
C TRP A 900 5.90 46.38 -35.34
N ALA A 901 6.06 46.58 -34.02
CA ALA A 901 5.31 47.61 -33.27
C ALA A 901 5.92 49.02 -33.32
N ARG A 902 7.12 49.22 -33.89
CA ARG A 902 7.82 50.53 -33.89
C ARG A 902 7.50 51.44 -35.09
N ARG A 903 6.70 51.01 -36.07
CA ARG A 903 6.45 51.80 -37.29
C ARG A 903 5.06 52.44 -37.43
N LEU A 904 4.16 52.29 -36.46
CA LEU A 904 2.79 52.84 -36.56
C LEU A 904 2.48 54.07 -35.67
N SER A 905 3.48 54.71 -35.06
CA SER A 905 3.26 55.94 -34.29
C SER A 905 3.97 57.14 -34.91
N LYS A 906 3.45 57.61 -36.04
CA LYS A 906 3.59 59.01 -36.50
C LYS A 906 2.25 59.53 -37.00
N LYS A 907 1.39 59.95 -36.05
CA LYS A 907 0.45 61.06 -36.25
C LYS A 907 0.04 61.64 -34.90
N SER A 908 0.17 62.95 -34.80
CA SER A 908 0.12 63.81 -33.63
C SER A 908 -1.30 64.11 -33.12
N GLY A 909 -1.44 64.23 -31.80
CA GLY A 909 -2.53 64.93 -31.09
C GLY A 909 -2.29 64.87 -29.56
N PRO A 910 -2.51 65.94 -28.79
CA PRO A 910 -2.07 66.00 -27.39
C PRO A 910 -3.06 65.29 -26.47
N ARG A 911 -2.62 64.20 -25.84
CA ARG A 911 -3.19 63.63 -24.60
C ARG A 911 -2.03 63.10 -23.77
N SER A 912 -1.47 63.96 -22.91
CA SER A 912 -0.34 63.61 -22.03
C SER A 912 -0.66 62.42 -21.12
N GLU A 913 -1.93 62.27 -20.71
CA GLU A 913 -2.38 61.15 -19.86
C GLU A 913 -2.35 59.78 -20.57
N ASN A 914 -2.75 59.71 -21.84
CA ASN A 914 -2.82 58.42 -22.57
C ASN A 914 -1.44 57.88 -22.96
N ALA A 915 -0.43 58.75 -23.14
CA ALA A 915 0.94 58.34 -23.45
C ALA A 915 1.65 57.81 -22.18
N GLN A 916 1.45 58.47 -21.04
CA GLN A 916 1.96 58.04 -19.74
C GLN A 916 1.34 56.69 -19.32
N GLN A 917 0.02 56.52 -19.47
CA GLN A 917 -0.66 55.25 -19.20
C GLN A 917 -0.17 54.11 -20.10
N ARG A 918 0.02 54.35 -21.41
CA ARG A 918 0.53 53.33 -22.33
C ARG A 918 1.99 52.94 -22.04
N LEU A 919 2.84 53.89 -21.67
CA LEU A 919 4.21 53.58 -21.24
C LEU A 919 4.24 52.83 -19.90
N ASN A 920 3.39 53.21 -18.94
CA ASN A 920 3.29 52.52 -17.66
C ASN A 920 2.76 51.09 -17.82
N LEU A 921 1.80 50.86 -18.71
CA LEU A 921 1.34 49.51 -19.04
C LEU A 921 2.42 48.67 -19.72
N TYR A 922 3.25 49.26 -20.57
CA TYR A 922 4.32 48.53 -21.27
C TYR A 922 5.57 48.27 -20.39
N ARG A 923 5.82 49.12 -19.38
CA ARG A 923 6.97 49.00 -18.47
C ARG A 923 6.69 48.11 -17.24
N ARG A 924 5.45 47.68 -17.06
CA ARG A 924 5.05 46.87 -15.91
C ARG A 924 5.74 45.52 -15.88
N SER A 925 6.20 45.15 -14.70
CA SER A 925 6.63 43.78 -14.45
C SER A 925 5.40 42.86 -14.37
N GLU A 926 5.55 41.58 -14.70
CA GLU A 926 4.48 40.57 -14.52
C GLU A 926 3.91 40.58 -13.09
N ARG A 927 4.76 40.87 -12.10
CA ARG A 927 4.35 40.97 -10.68
C ARG A 927 3.47 42.18 -10.41
N GLU A 928 3.77 43.33 -11.03
CA GLU A 928 2.91 44.51 -10.92
C GLU A 928 1.55 44.30 -11.59
N GLU A 929 1.51 43.62 -12.74
CA GLU A 929 0.25 43.25 -13.40
C GLU A 929 -0.62 42.36 -12.52
N LEU A 930 -0.03 41.34 -11.89
CA LEU A 930 -0.73 40.45 -10.96
C LEU A 930 -1.25 41.19 -9.72
N SER A 931 -0.43 42.07 -9.13
CA SER A 931 -0.84 42.88 -7.97
C SER A 931 -2.03 43.79 -8.28
N GLU A 932 -2.05 44.38 -9.48
CA GLU A 932 -3.15 45.25 -9.88
C GLU A 932 -4.40 44.46 -10.27
N LEU A 933 -4.25 43.27 -10.85
CA LEU A 933 -5.36 42.35 -11.11
C LEU A 933 -6.12 42.03 -9.81
N VAL A 934 -5.41 41.65 -8.75
CA VAL A 934 -6.00 41.36 -7.44
C VAL A 934 -6.66 42.62 -6.88
N ARG A 935 -5.97 43.77 -6.92
CA ARG A 935 -6.51 45.04 -6.41
C ARG A 935 -7.80 45.47 -7.11
N ASN A 936 -7.86 45.33 -8.43
CA ASN A 936 -9.05 45.66 -9.23
C ASN A 936 -10.21 44.71 -8.92
N ARG A 937 -9.93 43.41 -8.75
CA ARG A 937 -10.93 42.41 -8.37
C ARG A 937 -11.47 42.63 -6.95
N MET A 938 -10.60 42.95 -6.01
CA MET A 938 -11.03 43.32 -4.65
C MET A 938 -11.95 44.54 -4.64
N ARG A 939 -11.63 45.58 -5.42
CA ARG A 939 -12.51 46.74 -5.57
C ARG A 939 -13.87 46.38 -6.18
N HIS A 940 -13.88 45.46 -7.15
CA HIS A 940 -15.12 44.97 -7.74
C HIS A 940 -16.00 44.24 -6.71
N LEU A 941 -15.38 43.49 -5.80
CA LEU A 941 -16.06 42.78 -4.71
C LEU A 941 -16.36 43.67 -3.48
N GLY A 942 -15.99 44.96 -3.50
CA GLY A 942 -16.18 45.85 -2.35
C GLY A 942 -15.22 45.62 -1.18
N LEU A 943 -14.13 44.87 -1.37
CA LEU A 943 -13.17 44.50 -0.33
C LEU A 943 -12.07 45.58 -0.14
N PRO A 944 -11.61 45.84 1.11
CA PRO A 944 -10.52 46.77 1.37
C PRO A 944 -9.18 46.19 0.91
N THR A 945 -8.40 46.97 0.13
CA THR A 945 -7.10 46.56 -0.44
C THR A 945 -5.91 46.78 0.51
N ALA A 946 -6.13 47.33 1.70
CA ALA A 946 -5.09 47.53 2.71
C ALA A 946 -4.60 46.17 3.25
N GLY A 947 -3.29 45.96 3.28
CA GLY A 947 -2.62 44.74 3.78
C GLY A 947 -2.06 43.78 2.72
N TYR A 948 -2.32 44.00 1.43
CA TYR A 948 -1.78 43.12 0.36
C TYR A 948 -0.27 43.27 0.16
N ASP A 949 0.29 44.47 0.34
CA ASP A 949 1.69 44.77 0.02
C ASP A 949 2.65 44.50 1.20
N GLU A 950 2.20 44.57 2.46
CA GLU A 950 3.04 44.35 3.66
C GLU A 950 3.52 42.89 3.82
N GLN A 951 2.83 41.94 3.19
CA GLN A 951 3.17 40.51 3.29
C GLN A 951 4.17 40.04 2.21
N ASN A 952 4.47 40.88 1.22
CA ASN A 952 5.10 40.46 -0.04
C ASN A 952 6.65 40.43 -0.02
N GLU A 953 7.30 40.70 1.12
CA GLU A 953 8.77 40.78 1.27
C GLU A 953 9.48 39.43 1.52
N HIS A 954 8.86 38.28 1.24
CA HIS A 954 9.52 37.00 1.49
C HIS A 954 10.52 36.62 0.39
N GLN A 955 11.80 36.68 0.78
CA GLN A 955 12.97 36.08 0.13
C GLN A 955 12.81 34.56 -0.04
N ASN A 956 13.58 33.97 -0.97
CA ASN A 956 13.65 32.53 -1.18
C ASN A 956 14.11 31.79 0.08
N THR A 957 13.16 31.21 0.82
CA THR A 957 13.44 30.34 1.96
C THR A 957 13.45 28.88 1.54
N LEU A 958 14.45 28.15 2.04
CA LEU A 958 14.54 26.70 1.99
C LEU A 958 13.94 26.14 3.28
N SER A 959 13.14 25.08 3.22
CA SER A 959 12.54 24.52 4.43
C SER A 959 12.60 23.00 4.43
N TYR A 960 12.91 22.43 5.59
CA TYR A 960 13.06 20.99 5.78
C TYR A 960 12.86 20.58 7.24
N VAL A 961 12.55 19.30 7.46
CA VAL A 961 12.36 18.69 8.78
C VAL A 961 13.55 17.82 9.16
N LEU A 962 14.06 17.97 10.38
CA LEU A 962 14.98 17.04 11.01
C LEU A 962 14.27 16.30 12.14
N ILE A 963 14.22 14.98 12.02
CA ILE A 963 13.61 14.09 13.00
C ILE A 963 14.69 13.60 13.94
N ASN A 964 14.45 13.75 15.25
CA ASN A 964 15.33 13.31 16.33
C ASN A 964 16.81 13.69 16.10
N PRO A 965 17.11 15.00 16.00
CA PRO A 965 18.46 15.47 15.76
C PRO A 965 19.38 15.17 16.96
N ALA A 966 20.69 15.16 16.73
CA ALA A 966 21.68 15.01 17.80
C ALA A 966 21.54 16.14 18.85
N PRO A 967 21.85 15.87 20.13
CA PRO A 967 21.74 16.87 21.20
C PRO A 967 22.62 18.11 20.96
N ASP A 968 23.68 17.96 20.16
CA ASP A 968 24.63 19.02 19.80
C ASP A 968 24.13 19.96 18.69
N THR A 969 22.97 19.66 18.08
CA THR A 969 22.42 20.52 17.02
C THR A 969 22.01 21.88 17.58
N ARG A 970 22.45 22.94 16.90
CA ARG A 970 22.14 24.33 17.27
C ARG A 970 20.79 24.74 16.73
N LEU A 971 20.03 25.44 17.56
CA LEU A 971 18.74 26.01 17.20
C LEU A 971 18.92 27.36 16.53
N GLU A 972 18.17 27.61 15.46
CA GLU A 972 18.15 28.87 14.73
C GLU A 972 16.87 29.67 15.01
N LEU A 973 16.90 30.96 14.70
CA LEU A 973 15.75 31.83 14.89
C LEU A 973 14.61 31.39 13.96
N ASN A 974 13.38 31.29 14.49
CA ASN A 974 12.20 30.77 13.81
C ASN A 974 12.19 29.26 13.54
N ASP A 975 13.13 28.48 14.09
CA ASP A 975 12.99 27.02 14.09
C ASP A 975 11.70 26.63 14.84
N ILE A 976 10.93 25.70 14.26
CA ILE A 976 9.68 25.20 14.85
C ILE A 976 9.92 23.78 15.37
N VAL A 977 9.74 23.57 16.66
CA VAL A 977 10.02 22.31 17.33
C VAL A 977 8.72 21.52 17.47
N TYR A 978 8.73 20.25 17.05
CA TYR A 978 7.60 19.34 17.25
C TYR A 978 7.63 18.76 18.65
N LEU A 979 6.54 18.89 19.39
CA LEU A 979 6.42 18.49 20.79
C LEU A 979 5.27 17.50 20.97
N ILE A 980 5.48 16.45 21.77
CA ILE A 980 4.39 15.62 22.30
C ILE A 980 4.06 16.17 23.67
N ARG A 981 2.90 16.80 23.79
CA ARG A 981 2.38 17.29 25.07
C ARG A 981 1.69 16.17 25.83
N SER A 982 1.74 16.22 27.15
CA SER A 982 0.96 15.32 28.00
C SER A 982 -0.53 15.68 27.99
N ASP A 983 -1.39 14.75 28.39
CA ASP A 983 -2.84 14.93 28.41
C ASP A 983 -3.25 16.02 29.44
N PRO A 984 -3.95 17.10 29.03
CA PRO A 984 -4.45 18.12 29.93
C PRO A 984 -5.46 17.60 30.98
N LEU A 985 -6.20 16.53 30.67
CA LEU A 985 -7.26 15.99 31.53
C LEU A 985 -6.74 14.95 32.54
N ALA A 986 -5.56 14.39 32.33
CA ALA A 986 -4.94 13.43 33.25
C ALA A 986 -4.58 14.03 34.63
N HIS A 987 -4.76 15.35 34.81
CA HIS A 987 -4.57 16.04 36.08
C HIS A 987 -5.78 15.96 37.03
N VAL A 988 -6.96 15.57 36.57
CA VAL A 988 -8.15 15.42 37.41
C VAL A 988 -8.13 14.03 38.09
N PRO A 989 -8.08 13.93 39.43
CA PRO A 989 -8.20 12.64 40.10
C PRO A 989 -9.60 12.05 39.87
N GLU A 990 -9.66 10.75 39.54
CA GLU A 990 -10.91 9.99 39.53
C GLU A 990 -11.57 10.10 40.91
N VAL A 991 -12.74 10.73 40.97
CA VAL A 991 -13.57 10.75 42.18
C VAL A 991 -14.16 9.34 42.33
N PRO A 992 -13.93 8.62 43.44
CA PRO A 992 -14.51 7.29 43.63
C PRO A 992 -16.04 7.40 43.72
N PRO A 993 -16.79 6.40 43.23
CA PRO A 993 -18.25 6.44 43.25
C PRO A 993 -18.73 6.44 44.70
N VAL A 994 -19.37 7.53 45.12
CA VAL A 994 -20.01 7.65 46.42
C VAL A 994 -21.18 6.69 46.48
N HIS A 995 -21.07 5.67 47.34
CA HIS A 995 -22.18 4.83 47.75
C HIS A 995 -23.26 5.69 48.42
N HIS A 996 -24.34 5.99 47.69
CA HIS A 996 -25.56 6.45 48.32
C HIS A 996 -26.27 5.27 48.98
N SER A 997 -26.17 5.21 50.31
CA SER A 997 -27.07 4.45 51.15
C SER A 997 -28.35 5.26 51.38
N SER A 998 -29.51 4.70 51.04
CA SER A 998 -30.75 5.02 51.76
C SER A 998 -31.76 3.87 51.62
N LEU A 999 -32.15 3.38 52.80
CA LEU A 999 -33.19 2.39 53.06
C LEU A 999 -34.58 3.06 52.98
N LYS A 1000 -35.50 2.43 52.24
CA LYS A 1000 -36.99 2.39 52.35
C LYS A 1000 -37.51 2.02 50.95
N GLU A 1001 -38.38 1.04 50.69
CA GLU A 1001 -39.26 0.18 51.47
C GLU A 1001 -39.55 -1.05 50.58
N ARG A 1002 -39.77 -2.21 51.19
CA ARG A 1002 -40.31 -3.41 50.52
C ARG A 1002 -41.79 -3.18 50.21
N HIS A 1003 -42.20 -3.42 48.97
CA HIS A 1003 -43.47 -4.11 48.69
C HIS A 1003 -43.43 -4.75 47.30
N GLU A 1004 -43.76 -6.05 47.27
CA GLU A 1004 -44.35 -6.83 46.15
C GLU A 1004 -43.53 -7.01 44.86
N SER A 1005 -43.63 -8.09 44.08
CA SER A 1005 -44.02 -9.49 44.23
C SER A 1005 -43.70 -10.09 42.85
N SER A 1006 -43.20 -11.32 42.83
CA SER A 1006 -42.97 -12.16 41.66
C SER A 1006 -44.12 -12.16 40.63
N VAL A 1007 -43.85 -11.87 39.36
CA VAL A 1007 -44.55 -12.49 38.21
C VAL A 1007 -43.63 -12.47 36.98
N ASP A 1008 -43.51 -13.64 36.35
CA ASP A 1008 -42.90 -13.93 35.05
C ASP A 1008 -43.48 -13.13 33.88
N THR A 1009 -42.64 -12.70 32.94
CA THR A 1009 -42.99 -12.52 31.51
C THR A 1009 -41.70 -12.68 30.70
N LYS A 1010 -41.47 -13.86 30.11
CA LYS A 1010 -41.75 -14.21 28.71
C LYS A 1010 -41.14 -13.25 27.68
N GLU A 1011 -40.26 -13.87 26.89
CA GLU A 1011 -39.80 -13.50 25.56
C GLU A 1011 -40.92 -12.86 24.73
N ASP A 1012 -40.61 -11.72 24.11
CA ASP A 1012 -41.14 -11.37 22.80
C ASP A 1012 -40.16 -10.40 22.13
N THR A 1013 -39.55 -10.88 21.06
CA THR A 1013 -38.89 -10.10 20.00
C THR A 1013 -39.81 -9.00 19.46
N PRO A 1014 -39.23 -7.89 18.99
CA PRO A 1014 -39.79 -7.26 17.80
C PRO A 1014 -38.74 -7.01 16.71
N LEU A 1015 -39.24 -7.20 15.49
CA LEU A 1015 -38.80 -6.78 14.16
C LEU A 1015 -37.81 -5.61 14.10
#